data_AF-A0A0L8G6C8-F1
#
_entry.id   AF-A0A0L8G6C8-F1
#
_cell.length_a   1.000
_cell.length_b   1.000
_cell.length_c   1.000
_cell.angle_alpha   90.00
_cell.angle_beta   90.00
_cell.angle_gamma   90.00
#
_symmetry.space_group_name_H-M   'P 1'
#
loop_
_entity.id
_entity.type
_entity.pdbx_description
1 polymer ?
#
loop_
_entity_poly.entity_id
_entity_poly.type
_entity_poly.pdbx_seq_one_letter_code
_entity_poly.pdbx_strand_id
1 'polypeptide(L)'
;MSNSRKTTSPQWKNFQPPAQNPSILYSQRTPTTNNSIATSPNGTSNGVRQTGFVEKLLHSYGFIQCNERESRVFFHFSEYSGNAENVKVGDPVEFQLSYDRRTGKRIACSVIKIDPGVSSQEILSEERFQGSIVQEAKPVKAKNGTVSGNQDGLGRVTYLHNGECFFLPYGLEDVIDGSSKLKAGDQVRFYIASDKRNGNIRARRLESVMVQNQEKYQGVVCSMKENFGFIERSDVVKEIFFHYSEYKGDISELLLGDDVEFQIQSRSRQWDYSLNSHKNSNQPENDGREVAVNISRLPEGTVIFEDVAIESINGRILKTLKNSNKGRQGDPLCGRIVYEVDNRQVEIPFGDKDQKGDFTLQVDDLVAFNIATDRRDGLQRATQIELLDCTFEKSKETREVGIVATLKEGYGFIQCADRDLRVFFHFSEMLDQTKELKLQDEVEFTVVQDPSSPNKQIAIRIKMLPKRTLSLTISTEKYIGTIDREPATHKSPGKNKEGESGNIIYDYEGAIQQIPYYLKDLVDQKGPPRYGDKIEFSIGESSRNGQKRAVNIRVVLRNVAGKCQGFIATLKDNYGFIENADHEKEVFFHFSSIENDQLEFNLGDEVEYTLAKKGAKLSAENIKKLPKGTVSPEEIIWEKGTLQGKIIRPLRIVNPEQDEYSGLVQVGLDEDEEEVYQYGITSLADKRDFLQKGDVVKFQIASVKATGKKRAVCVAAMRSYVRAKVDSVKGLFGFLNYEVEDGKKLFFHMTEVHDSIELQPGDEVEFVVVQNQRNAKFSACSLRKITDTRRPDRLLNRLKSFTEETGPRIILIRAPKGPDGTKGFAHARTAVKILE
;
A
#
# COMPACT_ATOMS: atom_id res chain seq x y z
N MET A 1 -34.98 -38.14 -10.49
CA MET A 1 -36.21 -38.91 -10.21
C MET A 1 -37.12 -38.04 -9.36
N SER A 2 -38.34 -37.89 -9.85
CA SER A 2 -39.49 -37.17 -9.32
C SER A 2 -39.92 -37.64 -7.93
N ASN A 3 -40.49 -36.73 -7.11
CA ASN A 3 -41.87 -36.88 -6.65
C ASN A 3 -42.43 -35.63 -5.95
N SER A 4 -43.49 -35.10 -6.56
CA SER A 4 -44.43 -34.12 -6.03
C SER A 4 -45.48 -34.77 -5.13
N ARG A 5 -45.96 -34.07 -4.10
CA ARG A 5 -47.34 -34.24 -3.59
C ARG A 5 -47.97 -32.90 -3.23
N LYS A 6 -49.11 -32.61 -3.89
CA LYS A 6 -50.09 -31.55 -3.60
C LYS A 6 -51.21 -32.12 -2.72
N THR A 7 -51.76 -31.31 -1.80
CA THR A 7 -53.15 -31.39 -1.26
C THR A 7 -53.50 -30.00 -0.67
N THR A 8 -54.26 -29.13 -1.35
CA THR A 8 -55.73 -28.90 -1.34
C THR A 8 -56.32 -28.16 -0.12
N SER A 9 -56.97 -27.02 -0.40
CA SER A 9 -57.76 -26.14 0.48
C SER A 9 -59.19 -26.64 0.76
N PRO A 10 -59.87 -26.11 1.81
CA PRO A 10 -61.31 -25.80 1.75
C PRO A 10 -61.65 -24.42 2.41
N GLN A 11 -62.22 -23.45 1.69
CA GLN A 11 -63.66 -23.12 1.55
C GLN A 11 -64.46 -22.84 2.85
N TRP A 12 -64.85 -21.56 3.03
CA TRP A 12 -66.01 -21.16 3.83
C TRP A 12 -67.03 -20.43 2.94
N LYS A 13 -68.15 -21.10 2.66
CA LYS A 13 -69.43 -20.53 2.26
C LYS A 13 -70.52 -21.18 3.10
N ASN A 14 -71.46 -20.34 3.55
CA ASN A 14 -72.81 -20.62 4.09
C ASN A 14 -72.99 -20.25 5.56
N PHE A 15 -73.60 -19.07 5.78
CA PHE A 15 -74.61 -18.91 6.82
C PHE A 15 -75.64 -17.86 6.35
N GLN A 16 -76.90 -18.27 6.21
CA GLN A 16 -78.07 -17.40 6.03
C GLN A 16 -78.60 -16.99 7.40
N PRO A 17 -79.07 -15.74 7.60
CA PRO A 17 -79.76 -15.34 8.82
C PRO A 17 -81.28 -15.55 8.74
N PRO A 18 -81.96 -15.86 9.87
CA PRO A 18 -83.41 -15.86 9.99
C PRO A 18 -83.99 -14.46 10.30
N ALA A 19 -85.32 -14.38 10.21
CA ALA A 19 -86.17 -13.21 10.05
C ALA A 19 -86.20 -12.16 11.18
N GLN A 20 -86.54 -10.93 10.78
CA GLN A 20 -86.92 -9.78 11.61
C GLN A 20 -88.30 -9.94 12.27
N ASN A 21 -88.48 -9.38 13.46
CA ASN A 21 -89.59 -8.46 13.79
C ASN A 21 -89.32 -7.70 15.11
N PRO A 22 -89.98 -6.54 15.33
CA PRO A 22 -89.34 -5.35 15.88
C PRO A 22 -89.96 -4.88 17.20
N SER A 23 -89.17 -4.16 18.01
CA SER A 23 -89.69 -3.43 19.17
C SER A 23 -89.01 -2.07 19.26
N ILE A 24 -89.85 -1.05 19.41
CA ILE A 24 -89.65 0.36 19.15
C ILE A 24 -89.78 1.15 20.48
N LEU A 25 -88.99 2.24 20.59
CA LEU A 25 -89.14 3.46 21.41
C LEU A 25 -89.08 3.39 22.95
N TYR A 26 -88.29 4.30 23.56
CA TYR A 26 -88.73 5.61 24.09
C TYR A 26 -87.70 6.17 25.08
N SER A 27 -87.17 7.37 24.84
CA SER A 27 -86.58 8.25 25.87
C SER A 27 -87.31 9.60 25.79
N GLN A 28 -88.33 9.81 26.62
CA GLN A 28 -88.30 10.51 27.91
C GLN A 28 -87.67 11.92 27.86
N ARG A 29 -88.59 12.90 27.92
CA ARG A 29 -88.39 14.32 28.25
C ARG A 29 -87.81 14.49 29.65
N THR A 30 -87.03 15.55 29.85
CA THR A 30 -87.12 16.57 30.93
C THR A 30 -86.07 17.68 30.63
N PRO A 31 -86.04 18.82 31.35
CA PRO A 31 -87.08 19.83 31.48
C PRO A 31 -86.59 21.24 31.12
N THR A 32 -87.57 22.13 30.97
CA THR A 32 -87.51 23.59 30.85
C THR A 32 -86.72 24.31 31.94
N THR A 33 -85.99 25.37 31.58
CA THR A 33 -85.94 26.62 32.38
C THR A 33 -85.67 27.87 31.54
N ASN A 34 -86.65 28.77 31.60
CA ASN A 34 -86.58 30.23 31.70
C ASN A 34 -85.81 31.04 30.67
N ASN A 35 -86.56 31.68 29.78
CA ASN A 35 -86.45 33.13 29.61
C ASN A 35 -87.83 33.74 29.37
N SER A 36 -88.39 34.32 30.43
CA SER A 36 -89.59 35.13 30.42
C SER A 36 -89.23 36.55 30.00
N ILE A 37 -89.65 36.96 28.80
CA ILE A 37 -89.76 38.38 28.43
C ILE A 37 -91.24 38.71 28.21
N ALA A 38 -91.65 39.69 29.01
CA ALA A 38 -92.86 40.50 29.06
C ALA A 38 -93.90 40.37 27.92
N THR A 39 -95.13 40.11 28.35
CA THR A 39 -96.38 40.48 27.69
C THR A 39 -96.52 41.99 27.55
N SER A 40 -96.92 42.44 26.36
CA SER A 40 -97.74 43.65 26.18
C SER A 40 -98.79 43.36 25.10
N PRO A 41 -100.06 43.74 25.29
CA PRO A 41 -101.16 43.39 24.39
C PRO A 41 -101.33 44.48 23.32
N ASN A 42 -101.46 44.08 22.05
CA ASN A 42 -102.46 44.59 21.11
C ASN A 42 -102.31 43.93 19.73
N GLY A 43 -103.46 43.67 19.10
CA GLY A 43 -103.63 42.67 18.06
C GLY A 43 -103.14 43.03 16.65
N THR A 44 -102.95 41.98 15.86
CA THR A 44 -103.17 41.90 14.40
C THR A 44 -103.03 40.42 14.01
N SER A 45 -103.82 39.98 13.03
CA SER A 45 -104.01 38.59 12.61
C SER A 45 -102.71 37.84 12.22
N ASN A 46 -102.23 36.92 13.05
CA ASN A 46 -101.17 35.99 12.69
C ASN A 46 -101.76 34.77 11.98
N GLY A 47 -101.72 34.76 10.65
CA GLY A 47 -101.93 33.55 9.86
C GLY A 47 -100.70 32.65 9.96
N VAL A 48 -100.95 31.36 10.16
CA VAL A 48 -99.92 30.32 10.27
C VAL A 48 -99.07 30.31 8.99
N ARG A 49 -97.75 30.45 9.16
CA ARG A 49 -96.77 30.33 8.07
C ARG A 49 -96.57 28.85 7.72
N GLN A 50 -96.49 28.54 6.42
CA GLN A 50 -96.31 27.19 5.88
C GLN A 50 -95.03 27.12 5.07
N THR A 51 -94.42 25.95 5.00
CA THR A 51 -93.23 25.69 4.19
C THR A 51 -93.58 24.94 2.91
N GLY A 52 -92.79 25.17 1.87
CA GLY A 52 -92.92 24.51 0.58
C GLY A 52 -91.69 24.72 -0.28
N PHE A 53 -91.74 24.23 -1.52
CA PHE A 53 -90.69 24.45 -2.51
C PHE A 53 -91.27 25.15 -3.74
N VAL A 54 -90.49 26.05 -4.34
CA VAL A 54 -90.90 26.72 -5.58
C VAL A 54 -90.94 25.70 -6.72
N GLU A 55 -92.13 25.35 -7.19
CA GLU A 55 -92.35 24.33 -8.23
C GLU A 55 -92.10 24.92 -9.63
N LYS A 56 -92.54 26.15 -9.87
CA LYS A 56 -92.43 26.80 -11.17
C LYS A 56 -92.35 28.31 -11.04
N LEU A 57 -91.47 28.93 -11.82
CA LEU A 57 -91.32 30.38 -11.93
C LEU A 57 -91.62 30.82 -13.36
N LEU A 58 -92.33 31.94 -13.49
CA LEU A 58 -92.66 32.64 -14.73
C LEU A 58 -92.24 34.11 -14.57
N HIS A 59 -92.33 34.89 -15.65
CA HIS A 59 -91.76 36.25 -15.72
C HIS A 59 -92.19 37.23 -14.61
N SER A 60 -93.36 37.04 -13.98
CA SER A 60 -93.85 37.92 -12.90
C SER A 60 -94.51 37.21 -11.72
N TYR A 61 -94.56 35.88 -11.73
CA TYR A 61 -95.24 35.08 -10.71
C TYR A 61 -94.71 33.64 -10.67
N GLY A 62 -95.03 32.90 -9.61
CA GLY A 62 -94.65 31.50 -9.45
C GLY A 62 -95.69 30.65 -8.74
N PHE A 63 -95.38 29.36 -8.66
CA PHE A 63 -96.16 28.37 -7.91
C PHE A 63 -95.28 27.70 -6.87
N ILE A 64 -95.82 27.52 -5.67
CA ILE A 64 -95.19 26.84 -4.54
C ILE A 64 -95.96 25.56 -4.26
N GLN A 65 -95.25 24.44 -4.18
CA GLN A 65 -95.79 23.17 -3.71
C GLN A 65 -95.66 23.12 -2.18
N CYS A 66 -96.78 22.97 -1.46
CA CYS A 66 -96.75 22.89 0.00
C CYS A 66 -96.10 21.58 0.49
N ASN A 67 -95.35 21.63 1.59
CA ASN A 67 -94.80 20.44 2.25
C ASN A 67 -95.84 19.69 3.08
N GLU A 68 -96.78 20.41 3.67
CA GLU A 68 -97.82 19.82 4.53
C GLU A 68 -99.05 19.32 3.74
N ARG A 69 -99.15 19.65 2.45
CA ARG A 69 -100.33 19.37 1.62
C ARG A 69 -99.96 19.14 0.15
N GLU A 70 -100.66 18.23 -0.52
CA GLU A 70 -100.50 17.98 -1.96
C GLU A 70 -101.25 19.00 -2.84
N SER A 71 -101.13 20.30 -2.54
CA SER A 71 -101.77 21.36 -3.32
C SER A 71 -100.81 22.48 -3.66
N ARG A 72 -100.73 22.86 -4.93
CA ARG A 72 -99.93 24.01 -5.40
C ARG A 72 -100.63 25.33 -5.08
N VAL A 73 -99.85 26.35 -4.74
CA VAL A 73 -100.32 27.68 -4.38
C VAL A 73 -99.62 28.73 -5.23
N PHE A 74 -100.37 29.69 -5.75
CA PHE A 74 -99.86 30.77 -6.60
C PHE A 74 -99.30 31.92 -5.76
N PHE A 75 -98.17 32.52 -6.16
CA PHE A 75 -97.69 33.79 -5.59
C PHE A 75 -97.23 34.74 -6.71
N HIS A 76 -97.39 36.04 -6.47
CA HIS A 76 -96.85 37.08 -7.36
C HIS A 76 -95.46 37.51 -6.85
N PHE A 77 -94.55 37.95 -7.72
CA PHE A 77 -93.21 38.37 -7.28
C PHE A 77 -93.21 39.53 -6.28
N SER A 78 -94.26 40.37 -6.29
CA SER A 78 -94.44 41.40 -5.26
C SER A 78 -94.64 40.85 -3.85
N GLU A 79 -95.10 39.61 -3.73
CA GLU A 79 -95.30 38.94 -2.44
C GLU A 79 -94.03 38.25 -1.94
N TYR A 80 -92.98 38.19 -2.75
CA TYR A 80 -91.68 37.66 -2.35
C TYR A 80 -90.91 38.73 -1.58
N SER A 81 -90.67 38.48 -0.30
CA SER A 81 -89.92 39.35 0.60
C SER A 81 -88.42 39.10 0.41
N GLY A 82 -87.89 39.61 -0.71
CA GLY A 82 -86.48 39.50 -1.10
C GLY A 82 -86.28 39.95 -2.56
N ASN A 83 -85.06 39.82 -3.08
CA ASN A 83 -84.83 40.13 -4.50
C ASN A 83 -85.40 38.99 -5.38
N ALA A 84 -86.44 39.29 -6.16
CA ALA A 84 -87.17 38.31 -6.98
C ALA A 84 -86.30 37.60 -8.03
N GLU A 85 -85.18 38.23 -8.45
CA GLU A 85 -84.20 37.63 -9.36
C GLU A 85 -83.41 36.47 -8.73
N ASN A 86 -83.38 36.38 -7.40
CA ASN A 86 -82.60 35.37 -6.66
C ASN A 86 -83.41 34.10 -6.33
N VAL A 87 -84.69 34.05 -6.72
CA VAL A 87 -85.56 32.88 -6.51
C VAL A 87 -85.41 31.94 -7.70
N LYS A 88 -85.13 30.67 -7.41
CA LYS A 88 -85.04 29.60 -8.40
C LYS A 88 -86.06 28.51 -8.15
N VAL A 89 -86.42 27.78 -9.21
CA VAL A 89 -87.24 26.56 -9.09
C VAL A 89 -86.47 25.57 -8.21
N GLY A 90 -87.13 25.03 -7.18
CA GLY A 90 -86.56 24.15 -6.17
C GLY A 90 -86.15 24.84 -4.86
N ASP A 91 -86.18 26.18 -4.78
CA ASP A 91 -85.84 26.88 -3.54
C ASP A 91 -86.89 26.59 -2.44
N PRO A 92 -86.45 26.23 -1.21
CA PRO A 92 -87.36 26.11 -0.07
C PRO A 92 -87.81 27.50 0.37
N VAL A 93 -89.12 27.66 0.53
CA VAL A 93 -89.76 28.92 0.88
C VAL A 93 -90.75 28.72 2.02
N GLU A 94 -90.86 29.74 2.87
CA GLU A 94 -91.92 29.88 3.86
C GLU A 94 -92.87 30.98 3.40
N PHE A 95 -94.17 30.74 3.48
CA PHE A 95 -95.20 31.66 3.01
C PHE A 95 -96.44 31.62 3.88
N GLN A 96 -97.24 32.68 3.83
CA GLN A 96 -98.53 32.73 4.49
C GLN A 96 -99.64 32.51 3.45
N LEU A 97 -100.63 31.68 3.81
CA LEU A 97 -101.79 31.47 2.95
C LEU A 97 -102.81 32.60 3.12
N SER A 98 -103.20 33.20 2.00
CA SER A 98 -104.30 34.15 1.91
C SER A 98 -105.23 33.77 0.76
N TYR A 99 -106.34 34.49 0.61
CA TYR A 99 -107.30 34.30 -0.47
C TYR A 99 -107.38 35.59 -1.28
N ASP A 100 -107.26 35.47 -2.60
CA ASP A 100 -107.46 36.59 -3.51
C ASP A 100 -108.91 37.10 -3.39
N ARG A 101 -109.06 38.35 -2.94
CA ARG A 101 -110.38 38.97 -2.71
C ARG A 101 -111.23 39.10 -3.98
N ARG A 102 -110.62 39.02 -5.17
CA ARG A 102 -111.33 39.10 -6.46
C ARG A 102 -111.76 37.74 -6.99
N THR A 103 -111.01 36.67 -6.73
CA THR A 103 -111.26 35.35 -7.34
C THR A 103 -111.57 34.24 -6.33
N GLY A 104 -111.41 34.50 -5.03
CA GLY A 104 -111.57 33.52 -3.96
C GLY A 104 -110.51 32.41 -3.94
N LYS A 105 -109.52 32.46 -4.85
CA LYS A 105 -108.46 31.44 -4.94
C LYS A 105 -107.39 31.67 -3.88
N ARG A 106 -106.84 30.56 -3.36
CA ARG A 106 -105.74 30.60 -2.41
C ARG A 106 -104.46 31.09 -3.09
N ILE A 107 -103.85 32.10 -2.49
CA ILE A 107 -102.58 32.67 -2.91
C ILE A 107 -101.60 32.65 -1.73
N ALA A 108 -100.33 32.53 -2.04
CA ALA A 108 -99.24 32.64 -1.09
C ALA A 108 -98.80 34.11 -1.05
N CYS A 109 -98.84 34.68 0.15
CA CYS A 109 -98.38 36.04 0.44
C CYS A 109 -97.19 36.00 1.40
N SER A 110 -96.39 37.05 1.41
CA SER A 110 -95.19 37.17 2.26
C SER A 110 -94.25 35.97 2.17
N VAL A 111 -93.96 35.55 0.93
CA VAL A 111 -93.07 34.44 0.61
C VAL A 111 -91.63 34.84 0.93
N ILE A 112 -90.93 34.08 1.75
CA ILE A 112 -89.51 34.26 2.04
C ILE A 112 -88.75 32.99 1.67
N LYS A 113 -87.52 33.13 1.15
CA LYS A 113 -86.61 31.99 1.00
C LYS A 113 -86.05 31.62 2.37
N ILE A 114 -86.08 30.33 2.68
CA ILE A 114 -85.52 29.78 3.91
C ILE A 114 -84.30 28.94 3.61
N ASP A 115 -83.41 28.77 4.58
CA ASP A 115 -82.24 27.93 4.40
C ASP A 115 -82.64 26.45 4.23
N PRO A 116 -82.01 25.71 3.31
CA PRO A 116 -82.31 24.29 3.05
C PRO A 116 -82.22 23.41 4.31
N GLY A 117 -81.45 23.81 5.32
CA GLY A 117 -81.32 23.11 6.59
C GLY A 117 -82.58 23.14 7.47
N VAL A 118 -83.40 24.19 7.39
CA VAL A 118 -84.57 24.40 8.27
C VAL A 118 -85.81 23.66 7.75
N SER A 119 -85.87 23.35 6.45
CA SER A 119 -86.94 22.57 5.80
C SER A 119 -86.57 21.07 5.65
N SER A 120 -85.44 20.64 6.21
CA SER A 120 -84.94 19.28 5.99
C SER A 120 -85.82 18.22 6.68
N GLN A 121 -86.18 17.18 5.93
CA GLN A 121 -87.04 16.07 6.37
C GLN A 121 -86.31 15.07 7.30
N GLU A 122 -85.04 15.32 7.62
CA GLU A 122 -84.14 14.43 8.36
C GLU A 122 -83.76 15.03 9.71
N ILE A 123 -83.84 14.23 10.78
CA ILE A 123 -83.34 14.59 12.11
C ILE A 123 -81.91 14.07 12.23
N LEU A 124 -80.95 14.97 12.40
CA LEU A 124 -79.57 14.60 12.73
C LEU A 124 -79.44 14.37 14.25
N SER A 125 -78.60 13.41 14.64
CA SER A 125 -78.21 13.22 16.05
C SER A 125 -77.55 14.48 16.60
N GLU A 126 -77.75 14.77 17.89
CA GLU A 126 -77.10 15.90 18.57
C GLU A 126 -75.60 15.64 18.77
N GLU A 127 -75.23 14.37 18.99
CA GLU A 127 -73.85 13.92 19.17
C GLU A 127 -73.21 13.46 17.84
N ARG A 128 -71.90 13.67 17.72
CA ARG A 128 -71.07 13.11 16.65
C ARG A 128 -70.57 11.74 17.06
N PHE A 129 -70.71 10.78 16.17
CA PHE A 129 -70.18 9.42 16.34
C PHE A 129 -68.85 9.29 15.60
N GLN A 130 -67.91 8.54 16.17
CA GLN A 130 -66.65 8.20 15.53
C GLN A 130 -66.68 6.74 15.07
N GLY A 131 -66.14 6.51 13.88
CA GLY A 131 -66.18 5.21 13.24
C GLY A 131 -65.11 4.99 12.20
N SER A 132 -65.05 3.78 11.66
CA SER A 132 -64.16 3.41 10.56
C SER A 132 -64.95 3.06 9.30
N ILE A 133 -64.42 3.42 8.13
CA ILE A 133 -65.02 3.02 6.85
C ILE A 133 -64.75 1.54 6.60
N VAL A 134 -65.81 0.75 6.33
CA VAL A 134 -65.72 -0.67 5.98
C VAL A 134 -65.91 -0.88 4.48
N GLN A 135 -66.76 -0.06 3.86
CA GLN A 135 -67.05 -0.14 2.43
C GLN A 135 -67.13 1.26 1.82
N GLU A 136 -66.41 1.46 0.72
CA GLU A 136 -66.40 2.74 0.00
C GLU A 136 -67.68 2.92 -0.84
N ALA A 137 -68.21 4.15 -0.86
CA ALA A 137 -69.35 4.52 -1.71
C ALA A 137 -68.93 4.61 -3.20
N LYS A 138 -69.76 4.11 -4.11
CA LYS A 138 -69.48 4.07 -5.56
C LYS A 138 -70.45 4.96 -6.35
N PRO A 139 -69.99 5.69 -7.38
CA PRO A 139 -70.87 6.47 -8.24
C PRO A 139 -71.72 5.55 -9.12
N VAL A 140 -73.05 5.61 -8.97
CA VAL A 140 -74.00 4.82 -9.77
C VAL A 140 -74.25 5.54 -11.11
N LYS A 141 -73.97 4.89 -12.25
CA LYS A 141 -74.36 5.39 -13.59
C LYS A 141 -75.74 4.86 -13.96
N ALA A 142 -76.74 5.73 -14.08
CA ALA A 142 -78.09 5.35 -14.49
C ALA A 142 -78.13 4.91 -15.96
N LYS A 143 -78.60 3.69 -16.23
CA LYS A 143 -79.15 3.28 -17.53
C LYS A 143 -80.56 2.73 -17.29
N ASN A 144 -81.54 3.40 -17.91
CA ASN A 144 -82.91 2.97 -18.17
C ASN A 144 -83.76 2.49 -16.97
N GLY A 145 -84.48 3.42 -16.35
CA GLY A 145 -85.95 3.39 -16.35
C GLY A 145 -86.74 2.30 -15.62
N THR A 146 -86.13 1.43 -14.81
CA THR A 146 -86.87 0.49 -13.93
C THR A 146 -86.21 0.39 -12.56
N VAL A 147 -86.98 0.72 -11.52
CA VAL A 147 -86.56 0.70 -10.11
C VAL A 147 -86.42 -0.76 -9.66
N SER A 148 -85.18 -1.22 -9.47
CA SER A 148 -84.89 -2.46 -8.74
C SER A 148 -84.38 -2.09 -7.36
N GLY A 149 -85.16 -2.41 -6.34
CA GLY A 149 -84.83 -2.16 -4.94
C GLY A 149 -83.73 -3.11 -4.48
N ASN A 150 -82.50 -2.61 -4.38
CA ASN A 150 -81.49 -3.03 -3.42
C ASN A 150 -80.33 -2.03 -3.43
N GLN A 151 -79.61 -1.94 -2.32
CA GLN A 151 -78.59 -0.95 -1.98
C GLN A 151 -77.33 -0.96 -2.88
N ASP A 152 -77.47 -0.77 -4.18
CA ASP A 152 -76.35 -0.73 -5.12
C ASP A 152 -75.78 0.69 -5.22
N GLY A 153 -74.78 1.01 -4.40
CA GLY A 153 -73.95 2.22 -4.52
C GLY A 153 -73.49 2.88 -3.22
N LEU A 154 -74.13 2.57 -2.08
CA LEU A 154 -73.83 3.19 -0.79
C LEU A 154 -72.61 2.54 -0.11
N GLY A 155 -71.75 3.38 0.49
CA GLY A 155 -70.66 2.96 1.37
C GLY A 155 -71.18 2.57 2.76
N ARG A 156 -70.32 1.96 3.59
CA ARG A 156 -70.62 1.57 4.97
C ARG A 156 -69.56 2.08 5.94
N VAL A 157 -70.02 2.72 7.01
CA VAL A 157 -69.20 3.12 8.16
C VAL A 157 -69.62 2.34 9.40
N THR A 158 -68.67 1.94 10.23
CA THR A 158 -68.93 1.30 11.53
C THR A 158 -68.74 2.26 12.67
N TYR A 159 -69.61 2.24 13.67
CA TYR A 159 -69.37 2.92 14.95
C TYR A 159 -69.67 1.99 16.12
N LEU A 160 -68.98 2.23 17.24
CA LEU A 160 -69.19 1.48 18.47
C LEU A 160 -70.18 2.26 19.36
N HIS A 161 -71.22 1.59 19.84
CA HIS A 161 -72.12 2.14 20.84
C HIS A 161 -72.43 1.08 21.88
N ASN A 162 -72.20 1.39 23.17
CA ASN A 162 -72.40 0.47 24.29
C ASN A 162 -71.71 -0.91 24.14
N GLY A 163 -70.54 -0.94 23.49
CA GLY A 163 -69.76 -2.17 23.27
C GLY A 163 -70.19 -3.00 22.06
N GLU A 164 -71.23 -2.60 21.34
CA GLU A 164 -71.69 -3.24 20.11
C GLU A 164 -71.27 -2.42 18.87
N CYS A 165 -70.94 -3.12 17.78
CA CYS A 165 -70.52 -2.51 16.53
C CYS A 165 -71.70 -2.41 15.56
N PHE A 166 -72.06 -1.20 15.17
CA PHE A 166 -73.18 -0.91 14.27
C PHE A 166 -72.68 -0.44 12.91
N PHE A 167 -73.39 -0.82 11.84
CA PHE A 167 -73.07 -0.43 10.46
C PHE A 167 -74.09 0.57 9.95
N LEU A 168 -73.63 1.70 9.43
CA LEU A 168 -74.47 2.72 8.82
C LEU A 168 -74.11 2.95 7.35
N PRO A 169 -75.11 3.02 6.46
CA PRO A 169 -74.88 3.37 5.06
C PRO A 169 -74.57 4.87 4.91
N TYR A 170 -73.71 5.23 3.95
CA TYR A 170 -73.43 6.61 3.54
C TYR A 170 -73.29 6.73 2.01
N GLY A 171 -73.74 7.86 1.45
CA GLY A 171 -73.56 8.22 0.04
C GLY A 171 -72.31 9.07 -0.22
N LEU A 172 -71.93 9.27 -1.48
CA LEU A 172 -70.81 10.16 -1.84
C LEU A 172 -71.12 11.62 -1.48
N GLU A 173 -72.39 11.99 -1.49
CA GLU A 173 -72.92 13.30 -1.09
C GLU A 173 -72.88 13.54 0.42
N ASP A 174 -72.68 12.49 1.23
CA ASP A 174 -72.68 12.59 2.68
C ASP A 174 -71.30 12.95 3.26
N VAL A 175 -70.27 13.04 2.42
CA VAL A 175 -68.89 13.46 2.75
C VAL A 175 -68.77 14.98 2.62
N ILE A 176 -68.33 15.66 3.69
CA ILE A 176 -68.27 17.14 3.71
C ILE A 176 -67.18 17.68 2.76
N ASP A 177 -66.07 16.95 2.64
CA ASP A 177 -64.95 17.27 1.75
C ASP A 177 -65.09 16.53 0.42
N GLY A 178 -65.78 17.15 -0.55
CA GLY A 178 -66.00 16.62 -1.90
C GLY A 178 -64.74 16.37 -2.75
N SER A 179 -63.54 16.34 -2.16
CA SER A 179 -62.24 16.11 -2.82
C SER A 179 -61.47 14.89 -2.29
N SER A 180 -61.82 14.36 -1.11
CA SER A 180 -61.10 13.27 -0.45
C SER A 180 -61.87 11.95 -0.57
N LYS A 181 -61.43 11.03 -1.42
CA LYS A 181 -61.97 9.67 -1.47
C LYS A 181 -61.63 8.93 -0.17
N LEU A 182 -62.59 8.83 0.75
CA LEU A 182 -62.47 8.02 1.97
C LEU A 182 -62.24 6.55 1.59
N LYS A 183 -61.20 5.92 2.17
CA LYS A 183 -60.84 4.53 1.94
C LYS A 183 -61.30 3.62 3.08
N ALA A 184 -61.44 2.33 2.79
CA ALA A 184 -61.68 1.32 3.83
C ALA A 184 -60.54 1.35 4.88
N GLY A 185 -60.89 1.56 6.15
CA GLY A 185 -59.96 1.70 7.27
C GLY A 185 -59.84 3.12 7.83
N ASP A 186 -60.26 4.14 7.08
CA ASP A 186 -60.16 5.54 7.51
C ASP A 186 -61.06 5.83 8.70
N GLN A 187 -60.53 6.56 9.70
CA GLN A 187 -61.28 7.03 10.85
C GLN A 187 -62.06 8.29 10.50
N VAL A 188 -63.36 8.26 10.72
CA VAL A 188 -64.28 9.35 10.36
C VAL A 188 -65.15 9.72 11.55
N ARG A 189 -65.53 10.99 11.63
CA ARG A 189 -66.59 11.50 12.49
C ARG A 189 -67.81 11.82 11.65
N PHE A 190 -68.99 11.45 12.12
CA PHE A 190 -70.23 11.63 11.38
C PHE A 190 -71.42 11.81 12.32
N TYR A 191 -72.52 12.31 11.77
CA TYR A 191 -73.80 12.40 12.44
C TYR A 191 -74.74 11.30 11.97
N ILE A 192 -75.57 10.80 12.86
CA ILE A 192 -76.59 9.80 12.53
C ILE A 192 -77.85 10.55 12.13
N ALA A 193 -78.23 10.49 10.85
CA ALA A 193 -79.45 11.09 10.34
C ALA A 193 -80.58 10.05 10.28
N SER A 194 -81.74 10.37 10.86
CA SER A 194 -82.96 9.56 10.83
C SER A 194 -84.04 10.23 9.99
N ASP A 195 -84.56 9.54 8.99
CA ASP A 195 -85.65 10.01 8.11
C ASP A 195 -87.01 9.83 8.81
N LYS A 196 -87.76 10.93 8.97
CA LYS A 196 -89.07 10.94 9.66
C LYS A 196 -90.15 10.13 8.96
N ARG A 197 -90.02 9.82 7.66
CA ARG A 197 -91.07 9.16 6.87
C ARG A 197 -90.98 7.63 6.89
N ASN A 198 -89.77 7.08 6.94
CA ASN A 198 -89.53 5.64 6.80
C ASN A 198 -88.70 5.05 7.95
N GLY A 199 -88.18 5.87 8.87
CA GLY A 199 -87.36 5.42 10.00
C GLY A 199 -85.96 4.94 9.60
N ASN A 200 -85.53 5.17 8.35
CA ASN A 200 -84.19 4.78 7.90
C ASN A 200 -83.13 5.68 8.53
N ILE A 201 -82.02 5.05 8.92
CA ILE A 201 -80.90 5.71 9.58
C ILE A 201 -79.67 5.64 8.66
N ARG A 202 -78.99 6.77 8.49
CA ARG A 202 -77.79 6.90 7.64
C ARG A 202 -76.72 7.77 8.29
N ALA A 203 -75.46 7.54 7.93
CA ALA A 203 -74.37 8.40 8.34
C ALA A 203 -74.30 9.62 7.40
N ARG A 204 -74.34 10.83 7.97
CA ARG A 204 -74.28 12.10 7.26
C ARG A 204 -73.15 12.96 7.78
N ARG A 205 -72.62 13.84 6.93
CA ARG A 205 -71.56 14.78 7.28
C ARG A 205 -70.30 14.05 7.78
N LEU A 206 -69.83 13.10 6.97
CA LEU A 206 -68.59 12.38 7.24
C LEU A 206 -67.41 13.33 7.10
N GLU A 207 -66.66 13.46 8.17
CA GLU A 207 -65.44 14.26 8.30
C GLU A 207 -64.28 13.31 8.61
N SER A 208 -63.21 13.36 7.80
CA SER A 208 -62.00 12.57 8.05
C SER A 208 -61.34 13.08 9.33
N VAL A 209 -61.13 12.20 10.30
CA VAL A 209 -60.32 12.54 11.48
C VAL A 209 -58.87 12.42 11.06
N MET A 210 -58.25 13.54 10.68
CA MET A 210 -56.79 13.59 10.61
C MET A 210 -56.25 13.24 12.01
N VAL A 211 -55.48 12.15 12.10
CA VAL A 211 -54.76 11.78 13.31
C VAL A 211 -53.85 12.96 13.66
N GLN A 212 -54.09 13.57 14.82
CA GLN A 212 -53.30 14.70 15.33
C GLN A 212 -51.81 14.36 15.33
N ASN A 213 -50.97 15.34 14.97
CA ASN A 213 -49.50 15.33 15.01
C ASN A 213 -48.93 14.31 16.02
N GLN A 214 -48.51 13.14 15.55
CA GLN A 214 -47.50 12.39 16.27
C GLN A 214 -46.21 13.20 16.16
N GLU A 215 -45.64 13.59 17.29
CA GLU A 215 -44.34 14.26 17.35
C GLU A 215 -43.34 13.46 16.52
N LYS A 216 -42.81 14.11 15.49
CA LYS A 216 -41.78 13.57 14.63
C LYS A 216 -40.45 13.92 15.25
N TYR A 217 -39.63 12.91 15.46
CA TYR A 217 -38.28 13.02 15.97
C TYR A 217 -37.31 12.78 14.83
N GLN A 218 -36.13 13.37 14.96
CA GLN A 218 -35.05 13.22 13.99
C GLN A 218 -33.90 12.46 14.65
N GLY A 219 -33.05 11.88 13.83
CA GLY A 219 -31.89 11.15 14.30
C GLY A 219 -31.05 10.64 13.15
N VAL A 220 -29.96 9.97 13.50
CA VAL A 220 -29.02 9.40 12.54
C VAL A 220 -28.88 7.91 12.78
N VAL A 221 -28.88 7.12 11.71
CA VAL A 221 -28.73 5.67 11.81
C VAL A 221 -27.30 5.32 12.26
N CYS A 222 -27.13 4.91 13.51
CA CYS A 222 -25.81 4.62 14.10
C CYS A 222 -25.40 3.14 13.96
N SER A 223 -26.37 2.22 13.86
CA SER A 223 -26.10 0.79 13.76
C SER A 223 -27.18 0.06 12.95
N MET A 224 -26.73 -0.87 12.10
CA MET A 224 -27.56 -1.71 11.24
C MET A 224 -27.14 -3.17 11.45
N LYS A 225 -28.10 -4.06 11.69
CA LYS A 225 -27.91 -5.51 11.86
C LYS A 225 -28.76 -6.26 10.83
N GLU A 226 -28.95 -7.56 10.96
CA GLU A 226 -29.63 -8.34 9.92
C GLU A 226 -31.08 -7.90 9.66
N ASN A 227 -31.87 -7.63 10.71
CA ASN A 227 -33.31 -7.32 10.60
C ASN A 227 -33.76 -6.06 11.37
N PHE A 228 -32.82 -5.37 12.03
CA PHE A 228 -33.11 -4.25 12.92
C PHE A 228 -31.91 -3.30 12.99
N GLY A 229 -32.14 -2.09 13.47
CA GLY A 229 -31.10 -1.10 13.67
C GLY A 229 -31.33 -0.23 14.90
N PHE A 230 -30.41 0.69 15.11
CA PHE A 230 -30.48 1.73 16.13
C PHE A 230 -30.31 3.10 15.47
N ILE A 231 -31.13 4.05 15.92
CA ILE A 231 -31.07 5.45 15.52
C ILE A 231 -30.63 6.24 16.74
N GLU A 232 -29.59 7.05 16.58
CA GLU A 232 -29.20 8.04 17.58
C GLU A 232 -30.16 9.22 17.52
N ARG A 233 -30.83 9.51 18.64
CA ARG A 233 -31.86 10.55 18.71
C ARG A 233 -31.25 11.95 18.72
N SER A 234 -31.86 12.88 17.99
CA SER A 234 -31.44 14.29 17.95
C SER A 234 -31.90 15.10 19.16
N ASP A 235 -32.91 14.63 19.88
CA ASP A 235 -33.52 15.33 21.02
C ASP A 235 -32.94 14.90 22.37
N VAL A 236 -32.37 13.69 22.46
CA VAL A 236 -31.77 13.16 23.69
C VAL A 236 -30.58 12.27 23.34
N VAL A 237 -29.55 12.25 24.20
CA VAL A 237 -28.36 11.40 24.04
C VAL A 237 -28.72 9.94 24.36
N LYS A 238 -29.56 9.32 23.53
CA LYS A 238 -29.98 7.92 23.61
C LYS A 238 -30.19 7.35 22.21
N GLU A 239 -29.93 6.06 22.09
CA GLU A 239 -30.29 5.31 20.91
C GLU A 239 -31.71 4.76 21.03
N ILE A 240 -32.45 4.76 19.93
CA ILE A 240 -33.77 4.12 19.83
C ILE A 240 -33.72 2.94 18.85
N PHE A 241 -34.36 1.84 19.24
CA PHE A 241 -34.43 0.63 18.42
C PHE A 241 -35.47 0.79 17.31
N PHE A 242 -35.17 0.27 16.12
CA PHE A 242 -36.16 0.08 15.05
C PHE A 242 -36.03 -1.26 14.34
N HIS A 243 -37.14 -1.73 13.79
CA HIS A 243 -37.18 -2.90 12.91
C HIS A 243 -37.24 -2.46 11.44
N TYR A 244 -36.65 -3.23 10.53
CA TYR A 244 -36.56 -2.85 9.11
C TYR A 244 -37.93 -2.69 8.43
N SER A 245 -38.96 -3.36 8.94
CA SER A 245 -40.35 -3.18 8.48
C SER A 245 -40.96 -1.81 8.79
N GLU A 246 -40.36 -1.03 9.69
CA GLU A 246 -40.84 0.29 10.06
C GLU A 246 -40.33 1.40 9.13
N TYR A 247 -39.42 1.07 8.21
CA TYR A 247 -38.90 1.99 7.20
C TYR A 247 -39.85 2.08 6.00
N LYS A 248 -40.19 3.30 5.57
CA LYS A 248 -41.15 3.55 4.48
C LYS A 248 -40.58 3.34 3.08
N GLY A 249 -39.26 3.22 2.93
CA GLY A 249 -38.57 2.99 1.66
C GLY A 249 -38.02 1.57 1.51
N ASP A 250 -37.16 1.37 0.51
CA ASP A 250 -36.38 0.13 0.40
C ASP A 250 -35.23 0.17 1.43
N ILE A 251 -35.21 -0.81 2.35
CA ILE A 251 -34.18 -0.89 3.39
C ILE A 251 -32.75 -0.94 2.82
N SER A 252 -32.59 -1.41 1.58
CA SER A 252 -31.30 -1.47 0.88
C SER A 252 -30.71 -0.08 0.61
N GLU A 253 -31.55 0.96 0.61
CA GLU A 253 -31.15 2.35 0.39
C GLU A 253 -30.75 3.07 1.68
N LEU A 254 -30.99 2.47 2.85
CA LEU A 254 -30.68 3.06 4.16
C LEU A 254 -29.27 2.63 4.59
N LEU A 255 -28.37 3.61 4.71
CA LEU A 255 -26.97 3.42 5.08
C LEU A 255 -26.69 3.93 6.51
N LEU A 256 -25.57 3.46 7.07
CA LEU A 256 -25.06 3.99 8.33
C LEU A 256 -24.69 5.46 8.15
N GLY A 257 -25.14 6.32 9.06
CA GLY A 257 -24.96 7.77 8.97
C GLY A 257 -26.07 8.52 8.23
N ASP A 258 -27.11 7.83 7.74
CA ASP A 258 -28.25 8.51 7.12
C ASP A 258 -29.11 9.25 8.16
N ASP A 259 -29.49 10.49 7.81
CA ASP A 259 -30.46 11.29 8.54
C ASP A 259 -31.87 10.72 8.34
N VAL A 260 -32.62 10.53 9.43
CA VAL A 260 -33.96 9.96 9.39
C VAL A 260 -34.93 10.73 10.27
N GLU A 261 -36.19 10.78 9.83
CA GLU A 261 -37.34 11.19 10.61
C GLU A 261 -38.13 9.96 11.04
N PHE A 262 -38.55 9.89 12.30
CA PHE A 262 -39.31 8.78 12.85
C PHE A 262 -40.29 9.24 13.94
N GLN A 263 -41.16 8.34 14.37
CA GLN A 263 -42.07 8.56 15.50
C GLN A 263 -41.77 7.56 16.60
N ILE A 264 -41.93 7.98 17.86
CA ILE A 264 -41.68 7.11 19.01
C ILE A 264 -42.98 6.41 19.42
N GLN A 265 -42.96 5.08 19.47
CA GLN A 265 -44.06 4.28 19.98
C GLN A 265 -43.60 3.49 21.22
N SER A 266 -44.27 3.69 22.36
CA SER A 266 -44.05 2.88 23.55
C SER A 266 -44.80 1.55 23.43
N ARG A 267 -44.08 0.42 23.38
CA ARG A 267 -44.69 -0.92 23.42
C ARG A 267 -44.75 -1.42 24.87
N SER A 268 -45.95 -1.45 25.45
CA SER A 268 -46.19 -2.10 26.75
C SER A 268 -46.03 -3.62 26.61
N ARG A 269 -45.31 -4.26 27.56
CA ARG A 269 -45.14 -5.71 27.62
C ARG A 269 -46.43 -6.37 28.11
N GLN A 270 -47.40 -6.57 27.22
CA GLN A 270 -48.49 -7.51 27.44
C GLN A 270 -48.54 -8.50 26.29
N TRP A 271 -47.50 -9.31 26.13
CA TRP A 271 -47.52 -10.69 25.60
C TRP A 271 -46.07 -11.16 25.39
N ASP A 272 -45.43 -11.71 26.44
CA ASP A 272 -44.43 -12.77 26.27
C ASP A 272 -44.26 -13.51 27.60
N TYR A 273 -44.87 -14.69 27.70
CA TYR A 273 -44.54 -15.71 28.69
C TYR A 273 -44.05 -16.92 27.91
N SER A 274 -42.78 -16.95 27.52
CA SER A 274 -42.09 -18.21 27.24
C SER A 274 -40.57 -18.10 27.42
N LEU A 275 -40.09 -18.80 28.45
CA LEU A 275 -38.75 -19.36 28.65
C LEU A 275 -37.55 -18.63 28.01
N ASN A 276 -36.89 -17.78 28.80
CA ASN A 276 -35.43 -17.89 29.04
C ASN A 276 -35.00 -16.90 30.13
N SER A 277 -35.00 -17.38 31.37
CA SER A 277 -34.36 -16.70 32.50
C SER A 277 -32.88 -17.05 32.52
N HIS A 278 -32.04 -16.14 32.02
CA HIS A 278 -30.70 -15.90 32.55
C HIS A 278 -30.60 -14.40 32.82
N LYS A 279 -31.07 -13.99 34.00
CA LYS A 279 -30.97 -12.61 34.49
C LYS A 279 -29.59 -12.40 35.12
N ASN A 280 -28.80 -11.50 34.54
CA ASN A 280 -27.81 -10.74 35.28
C ASN A 280 -28.56 -9.66 36.05
N SER A 281 -28.48 -9.71 37.38
CA SER A 281 -28.99 -8.68 38.28
C SER A 281 -28.04 -7.48 38.26
N ASN A 282 -28.46 -6.36 37.67
CA ASN A 282 -28.15 -4.97 38.08
C ASN A 282 -28.61 -3.96 37.02
N GLN A 283 -29.92 -3.89 36.76
CA GLN A 283 -30.51 -2.72 36.12
C GLN A 283 -31.91 -2.49 36.68
N PRO A 284 -32.26 -1.24 37.08
CA PRO A 284 -33.55 -0.96 37.68
C PRO A 284 -34.69 -1.21 36.69
N GLU A 285 -35.76 -1.79 37.22
CA GLU A 285 -37.02 -2.08 36.52
C GLU A 285 -37.83 -0.79 36.27
N ASN A 286 -38.53 -0.78 35.13
CA ASN A 286 -39.51 0.20 34.60
C ASN A 286 -38.99 1.21 33.57
N ASP A 287 -39.06 0.81 32.30
CA ASP A 287 -39.56 1.70 31.24
C ASP A 287 -40.16 0.82 30.13
N GLY A 288 -41.29 1.25 29.56
CA GLY A 288 -41.79 0.65 28.32
C GLY A 288 -40.71 0.72 27.24
N ARG A 289 -40.53 -0.32 26.42
CA ARG A 289 -39.53 -0.22 25.34
C ARG A 289 -40.05 0.71 24.26
N GLU A 290 -39.52 1.92 24.23
CA GLU A 290 -39.69 2.87 23.14
C GLU A 290 -39.04 2.30 21.87
N VAL A 291 -39.79 2.28 20.77
CA VAL A 291 -39.31 1.87 19.46
C VAL A 291 -39.63 2.95 18.43
N ALA A 292 -38.75 3.13 17.46
CA ALA A 292 -38.97 4.04 16.35
C ALA A 292 -39.82 3.36 15.28
N VAL A 293 -40.89 4.03 14.88
CA VAL A 293 -41.85 3.62 13.85
C VAL A 293 -41.99 4.70 12.79
N ASN A 294 -42.55 4.35 11.63
CA ASN A 294 -42.83 5.30 10.53
C ASN A 294 -41.59 6.04 10.01
N ILE A 295 -40.46 5.34 9.86
CA ILE A 295 -39.15 5.91 9.56
C ILE A 295 -39.07 6.31 8.09
N SER A 296 -38.53 7.50 7.82
CA SER A 296 -38.25 8.01 6.47
C SER A 296 -36.91 8.72 6.42
N ARG A 297 -36.16 8.52 5.33
CA ARG A 297 -34.87 9.18 5.09
C ARG A 297 -35.06 10.68 4.84
N LEU A 298 -34.18 11.49 5.43
CA LEU A 298 -34.05 12.92 5.24
C LEU A 298 -32.82 13.23 4.37
N PRO A 299 -32.74 14.43 3.77
CA PRO A 299 -31.51 14.89 3.12
C PRO A 299 -30.33 14.90 4.10
N GLU A 300 -29.15 14.48 3.64
CA GLU A 300 -27.92 14.50 4.44
C GLU A 300 -27.60 15.91 4.97
N GLY A 301 -27.26 16.00 6.26
CA GLY A 301 -26.95 17.25 6.95
C GLY A 301 -28.17 17.97 7.54
N THR A 302 -29.34 17.34 7.57
CA THR A 302 -30.53 17.85 8.24
C THR A 302 -30.41 17.72 9.76
N VAL A 303 -29.79 16.63 10.25
CA VAL A 303 -29.65 16.35 11.68
C VAL A 303 -28.27 16.79 12.16
N ILE A 304 -28.23 17.79 13.02
CA ILE A 304 -26.98 18.32 13.61
C ILE A 304 -27.06 18.12 15.13
N PHE A 305 -26.22 17.22 15.64
CA PHE A 305 -26.12 16.95 17.08
C PHE A 305 -25.28 17.98 17.83
N GLU A 306 -24.28 18.56 17.16
CA GLU A 306 -23.26 19.38 17.80
C GLU A 306 -23.01 20.68 17.05
N ASP A 307 -22.82 21.76 17.79
CA ASP A 307 -22.33 23.03 17.27
C ASP A 307 -20.82 23.12 17.46
N VAL A 308 -20.09 23.14 16.34
CA VAL A 308 -18.64 23.29 16.33
C VAL A 308 -18.30 24.77 16.22
N ALA A 309 -17.60 25.30 17.22
CA ALA A 309 -17.08 26.66 17.20
C ALA A 309 -16.12 26.86 16.02
N ILE A 310 -16.23 27.99 15.31
CA ILE A 310 -15.37 28.31 14.16
C ILE A 310 -13.94 28.64 14.61
N GLU A 311 -13.80 29.20 15.81
CA GLU A 311 -12.51 29.59 16.37
C GLU A 311 -11.72 28.35 16.83
N SER A 312 -10.51 28.21 16.30
CA SER A 312 -9.54 27.21 16.75
C SER A 312 -8.84 27.70 18.01
N ILE A 313 -8.78 26.83 19.02
CA ILE A 313 -8.16 27.10 20.31
C ILE A 313 -6.90 26.25 20.43
N ASN A 314 -5.86 26.81 21.06
CA ASN A 314 -4.62 26.10 21.34
C ASN A 314 -4.66 25.56 22.77
N GLY A 315 -4.28 24.29 22.94
CA GLY A 315 -4.15 23.64 24.24
C GLY A 315 -2.99 22.68 24.27
N ARG A 316 -2.81 22.02 25.42
CA ARG A 316 -1.85 20.93 25.61
C ARG A 316 -2.57 19.64 25.97
N ILE A 317 -2.06 18.51 25.49
CA ILE A 317 -2.60 17.20 25.81
C ILE A 317 -2.22 16.83 27.25
N LEU A 318 -3.22 16.72 28.12
CA LEU A 318 -3.04 16.25 29.50
C LEU A 318 -3.08 14.73 29.58
N LYS A 319 -3.97 14.10 28.80
CA LYS A 319 -4.15 12.65 28.78
C LYS A 319 -4.48 12.18 27.37
N THR A 320 -3.71 11.22 26.89
CA THR A 320 -3.89 10.61 25.56
C THR A 320 -4.90 9.46 25.60
N LEU A 321 -5.44 9.14 24.43
CA LEU A 321 -6.26 7.96 24.19
C LEU A 321 -5.34 6.74 24.23
N LYS A 322 -5.46 5.86 25.23
CA LYS A 322 -4.65 4.64 25.29
C LYS A 322 -5.16 3.68 24.21
N ASN A 323 -4.31 3.32 23.23
CA ASN A 323 -4.59 2.38 22.13
C ASN A 323 -5.73 1.38 22.45
N SER A 324 -6.91 1.69 21.93
CA SER A 324 -8.16 0.96 22.17
C SER A 324 -8.26 -0.31 21.31
N ASN A 325 -7.17 -1.08 21.21
CA ASN A 325 -7.19 -2.42 20.60
C ASN A 325 -7.65 -3.52 21.57
N LYS A 326 -8.23 -3.16 22.72
CA LYS A 326 -8.94 -4.08 23.61
C LYS A 326 -10.35 -3.55 23.83
N GLY A 327 -11.28 -4.20 23.15
CA GLY A 327 -12.63 -3.72 22.97
C GLY A 327 -13.49 -3.65 24.24
N ARG A 328 -14.57 -2.88 24.05
CA ARG A 328 -15.85 -2.86 24.80
C ARG A 328 -15.71 -2.43 26.27
N GLN A 329 -16.30 -1.27 26.57
CA GLN A 329 -16.51 -0.66 27.90
C GLN A 329 -15.36 0.27 28.40
N GLY A 330 -14.90 1.19 27.56
CA GLY A 330 -14.12 2.37 27.99
C GLY A 330 -14.92 3.65 27.73
N ASP A 331 -14.75 4.66 28.58
CA ASP A 331 -15.32 6.00 28.38
C ASP A 331 -14.96 6.52 26.97
N PRO A 332 -15.94 6.79 26.09
CA PRO A 332 -15.69 7.20 24.70
C PRO A 332 -14.92 8.51 24.58
N LEU A 333 -14.89 9.32 25.63
CA LEU A 333 -14.15 10.58 25.70
C LEU A 333 -13.05 10.49 26.76
N CYS A 334 -12.17 9.49 26.68
CA CYS A 334 -11.16 9.25 27.73
C CYS A 334 -9.94 10.18 27.69
N GLY A 335 -9.77 10.93 26.59
CA GLY A 335 -8.70 11.91 26.38
C GLY A 335 -9.00 13.23 27.09
N ARG A 336 -7.98 13.99 27.47
CA ARG A 336 -8.11 15.33 28.08
C ARG A 336 -7.11 16.30 27.46
N ILE A 337 -7.60 17.45 27.01
CA ILE A 337 -6.81 18.61 26.62
C ILE A 337 -7.02 19.68 27.69
N VAL A 338 -5.95 20.38 28.06
CA VAL A 338 -6.05 21.57 28.92
C VAL A 338 -5.68 22.80 28.10
N TYR A 339 -6.53 23.82 28.13
CA TYR A 339 -6.36 25.07 27.41
C TYR A 339 -6.60 26.25 28.34
N GLU A 340 -6.15 27.44 27.93
CA GLU A 340 -6.22 28.64 28.76
C GLU A 340 -7.34 29.55 28.26
N VAL A 341 -8.26 29.91 29.16
CA VAL A 341 -9.33 30.89 28.95
C VAL A 341 -9.28 31.90 30.08
N ASP A 342 -9.14 33.19 29.77
CA ASP A 342 -9.11 34.27 30.78
C ASP A 342 -8.11 34.01 31.94
N ASN A 343 -6.90 33.53 31.62
CA ASN A 343 -5.87 33.11 32.57
C ASN A 343 -6.27 31.97 33.52
N ARG A 344 -7.26 31.15 33.14
CA ARG A 344 -7.65 29.92 33.85
C ARG A 344 -7.43 28.72 32.95
N GLN A 345 -6.88 27.65 33.54
CA GLN A 345 -6.75 26.38 32.85
C GLN A 345 -8.07 25.62 32.93
N VAL A 346 -8.62 25.28 31.77
CA VAL A 346 -9.85 24.51 31.61
C VAL A 346 -9.52 23.19 30.93
N GLU A 347 -10.09 22.11 31.44
CA GLU A 347 -9.96 20.78 30.85
C GLU A 347 -11.15 20.47 29.95
N ILE A 348 -10.89 19.98 28.74
CA ILE A 348 -11.90 19.57 27.78
C ILE A 348 -11.64 18.11 27.35
N PRO A 349 -12.68 17.26 27.35
CA PRO A 349 -12.56 15.86 26.96
C PRO A 349 -12.53 15.70 25.44
N PHE A 350 -11.91 14.62 24.95
CA PHE A 350 -11.93 14.24 23.53
C PHE A 350 -11.91 12.73 23.35
N GLY A 351 -12.43 12.24 22.23
CA GLY A 351 -12.49 10.83 21.85
C GLY A 351 -11.64 10.46 20.63
N ASP A 352 -11.72 9.19 20.22
CA ASP A 352 -10.93 8.66 19.09
C ASP A 352 -11.31 9.33 17.75
N LYS A 353 -12.58 9.71 17.59
CA LYS A 353 -13.09 10.35 16.36
C LYS A 353 -12.81 11.86 16.28
N ASP A 354 -12.25 12.44 17.34
CA ASP A 354 -12.04 13.89 17.44
C ASP A 354 -10.71 14.35 16.86
N GLN A 355 -9.80 13.43 16.53
CA GLN A 355 -8.53 13.78 15.91
C GLN A 355 -8.70 13.93 14.40
N LYS A 356 -8.08 14.97 13.83
CA LYS A 356 -8.08 15.22 12.38
C LYS A 356 -7.32 14.12 11.61
N GLY A 357 -6.51 13.33 12.30
CA GLY A 357 -5.88 12.14 11.78
C GLY A 357 -5.49 11.14 12.86
N ASP A 358 -5.23 9.90 12.46
CA ASP A 358 -4.85 8.79 13.35
C ASP A 358 -3.36 8.83 13.77
N PHE A 359 -2.76 10.02 13.83
CA PHE A 359 -1.36 10.19 14.21
C PHE A 359 -1.20 10.12 15.74
N THR A 360 -0.04 9.65 16.19
CA THR A 360 0.19 9.47 17.63
C THR A 360 0.32 10.82 18.37
N LEU A 361 -0.66 11.15 19.21
CA LEU A 361 -0.57 12.21 20.24
C LEU A 361 0.10 11.70 21.52
N GLN A 362 0.93 12.53 22.15
CA GLN A 362 1.61 12.29 23.43
C GLN A 362 1.23 13.36 24.46
N VAL A 363 1.49 13.06 25.73
CA VAL A 363 1.29 14.00 26.83
C VAL A 363 2.21 15.20 26.64
N ASP A 364 1.71 16.40 26.94
CA ASP A 364 2.36 17.70 26.74
C ASP A 364 2.49 18.18 25.28
N ASP A 365 1.93 17.45 24.30
CA ASP A 365 1.82 17.95 22.93
C ASP A 365 0.97 19.22 22.88
N LEU A 366 1.38 20.20 22.06
CA LEU A 366 0.55 21.36 21.75
C LEU A 366 -0.35 21.05 20.57
N VAL A 367 -1.65 21.27 20.76
CA VAL A 367 -2.67 20.95 19.76
C VAL A 367 -3.57 22.15 19.51
N ALA A 368 -4.01 22.30 18.28
CA ALA A 368 -5.11 23.16 17.89
C ALA A 368 -6.38 22.32 17.80
N PHE A 369 -7.50 22.82 18.31
CA PHE A 369 -8.77 22.11 18.30
C PHE A 369 -9.95 23.08 18.30
N ASN A 370 -11.12 22.59 17.92
CA ASN A 370 -12.37 23.32 17.98
C ASN A 370 -13.24 22.78 19.10
N ILE A 371 -14.02 23.65 19.76
CA ILE A 371 -14.98 23.22 20.78
C ILE A 371 -16.27 22.82 20.08
N ALA A 372 -16.64 21.54 20.19
CA ALA A 372 -17.97 21.05 19.82
C ALA A 372 -18.85 21.04 21.07
N THR A 373 -20.04 21.65 20.97
CA THR A 373 -21.05 21.63 22.04
C THR A 373 -22.24 20.79 21.58
N ASP A 374 -22.55 19.71 22.29
CA ASP A 374 -23.74 18.90 22.01
C ASP A 374 -24.99 19.70 22.38
N ARG A 375 -25.92 19.81 21.43
CA ARG A 375 -27.15 20.60 21.57
C ARG A 375 -28.14 19.98 22.57
N ARG A 376 -27.99 18.69 22.88
CA ARG A 376 -28.93 17.90 23.69
C ARG A 376 -28.67 18.06 25.19
N ASP A 377 -27.40 18.03 25.59
CA ASP A 377 -26.99 18.08 27.01
C ASP A 377 -26.06 19.26 27.33
N GLY A 378 -25.62 20.02 26.33
CA GLY A 378 -24.70 21.16 26.49
C GLY A 378 -23.27 20.75 26.82
N LEU A 379 -22.92 19.46 26.75
CA LEU A 379 -21.56 19.00 27.02
C LEU A 379 -20.62 19.44 25.90
N GLN A 380 -19.44 19.89 26.31
CA GLN A 380 -18.40 20.35 25.42
C GLN A 380 -17.30 19.30 25.29
N ARG A 381 -16.82 19.10 24.07
CA ARG A 381 -15.66 18.27 23.75
C ARG A 381 -14.78 18.96 22.72
N ALA A 382 -13.50 18.60 22.73
CA ALA A 382 -12.57 19.05 21.70
C ALA A 382 -12.72 18.15 20.47
N THR A 383 -12.81 18.75 19.29
CA THR A 383 -12.88 18.08 18.00
C THR A 383 -11.93 18.72 17.00
N GLN A 384 -11.73 18.07 15.84
CA GLN A 384 -10.75 18.47 14.81
C GLN A 384 -9.34 18.74 15.36
N ILE A 385 -8.88 17.88 16.26
CA ILE A 385 -7.60 18.04 16.96
C ILE A 385 -6.45 17.87 15.97
N GLU A 386 -5.60 18.88 15.89
CA GLU A 386 -4.44 18.97 15.01
C GLU A 386 -3.17 19.23 15.83
N LEU A 387 -2.11 18.46 15.58
CA LEU A 387 -0.83 18.64 16.25
C LEU A 387 -0.12 19.89 15.71
N LEU A 388 0.29 20.79 16.61
CA LEU A 388 1.01 22.01 16.23
C LEU A 388 2.51 21.74 16.07
N ASP A 389 3.12 22.34 15.03
CA ASP A 389 4.55 22.23 14.75
C ASP A 389 5.46 22.74 15.88
N CYS A 390 5.01 23.77 16.61
CA CYS A 390 5.77 24.31 17.75
C CYS A 390 5.87 23.32 18.94
N THR A 391 5.13 22.21 18.89
CA THR A 391 5.34 21.07 19.79
C THR A 391 6.76 20.55 19.69
N PHE A 392 7.30 20.42 18.48
CA PHE A 392 8.63 19.82 18.23
C PHE A 392 9.79 20.66 18.79
N GLU A 393 9.58 21.96 18.98
CA GLU A 393 10.59 22.85 19.58
C GLU A 393 10.64 22.74 21.11
N LYS A 394 9.50 22.37 21.74
CA LYS A 394 9.35 22.27 23.19
C LYS A 394 9.43 20.84 23.71
N SER A 395 8.99 19.88 22.91
CA SER A 395 9.15 18.47 23.20
C SER A 395 10.63 18.14 23.02
N LYS A 396 11.22 17.42 23.98
CA LYS A 396 12.61 16.95 23.88
C LYS A 396 12.73 15.75 22.92
N GLU A 397 11.85 15.67 21.92
CA GLU A 397 11.79 14.52 21.02
C GLU A 397 12.87 14.61 19.95
N THR A 398 13.52 13.48 19.65
CA THR A 398 14.56 13.42 18.62
C THR A 398 13.92 13.21 17.25
N ARG A 399 13.77 14.30 16.49
CA ARG A 399 13.30 14.28 15.11
C ARG A 399 14.40 13.77 14.19
N GLU A 400 14.15 12.66 13.51
CA GLU A 400 15.01 12.11 12.48
C GLU A 400 14.44 12.47 11.10
N VAL A 401 15.31 12.72 10.14
CA VAL A 401 14.92 12.86 8.74
C VAL A 401 15.30 11.64 7.91
N GLY A 402 14.62 11.43 6.81
CA GLY A 402 14.82 10.26 5.96
C GLY A 402 14.11 10.39 4.64
N ILE A 403 14.32 9.38 3.79
CA ILE A 403 13.74 9.31 2.45
C ILE A 403 12.82 8.11 2.39
N VAL A 404 11.65 8.29 1.81
CA VAL A 404 10.69 7.21 1.59
C VAL A 404 11.28 6.22 0.58
N ALA A 405 11.68 5.04 1.08
CA ALA A 405 12.37 4.02 0.30
C ALA A 405 11.41 3.02 -0.34
N THR A 406 10.32 2.70 0.33
CA THR A 406 9.31 1.75 -0.17
C THR A 406 7.94 2.15 0.31
N LEU A 407 6.96 2.09 -0.59
CA LEU A 407 5.55 2.31 -0.30
C LEU A 407 4.76 1.07 -0.69
N LYS A 408 3.84 0.66 0.19
CA LYS A 408 2.89 -0.42 -0.01
C LYS A 408 1.50 0.07 0.41
N GLU A 409 0.47 -0.75 0.20
CA GLU A 409 -0.89 -0.43 0.64
C GLU A 409 -0.95 -0.37 2.18
N GLY A 410 -1.34 0.78 2.74
CA GLY A 410 -1.46 0.99 4.19
C GLY A 410 -0.17 1.37 4.95
N TYR A 411 1.02 1.10 4.42
CA TYR A 411 2.28 1.30 5.14
C TYR A 411 3.48 1.52 4.21
N GLY A 412 4.60 1.96 4.79
CA GLY A 412 5.85 2.14 4.07
C GLY A 412 7.10 1.93 4.92
N PHE A 413 8.25 2.12 4.27
CA PHE A 413 9.56 2.11 4.91
C PHE A 413 10.32 3.39 4.56
N ILE A 414 10.81 4.07 5.60
CA ILE A 414 11.69 5.23 5.49
C ILE A 414 13.11 4.75 5.71
N GLN A 415 14.00 5.10 4.78
CA GLN A 415 15.42 4.99 5.00
C GLN A 415 15.85 6.19 5.84
N CYS A 416 16.25 5.95 7.10
CA CYS A 416 16.85 6.99 7.92
C CYS A 416 18.11 7.50 7.22
N ALA A 417 18.35 8.81 7.29
CA ALA A 417 19.60 9.37 6.78
C ALA A 417 20.70 9.51 7.85
N ASP A 418 20.38 9.41 9.15
CA ASP A 418 21.38 9.34 10.25
C ASP A 418 21.75 7.91 10.64
N ARG A 419 20.94 6.92 10.24
CA ARG A 419 21.10 5.52 10.61
C ARG A 419 20.97 4.65 9.37
N ASP A 420 21.80 3.63 9.26
CA ASP A 420 21.67 2.59 8.24
C ASP A 420 20.53 1.60 8.58
N LEU A 421 19.38 2.15 8.98
CA LEU A 421 18.20 1.41 9.39
C LEU A 421 17.01 1.87 8.56
N ARG A 422 16.22 0.88 8.13
CA ARG A 422 14.91 1.11 7.51
C ARG A 422 13.86 1.05 8.60
N VAL A 423 13.19 2.17 8.82
CA VAL A 423 12.16 2.28 9.83
C VAL A 423 10.79 2.12 9.17
N PHE A 424 9.97 1.27 9.78
CA PHE A 424 8.61 1.02 9.32
C PHE A 424 7.69 2.17 9.74
N PHE A 425 6.73 2.54 8.89
CA PHE A 425 5.66 3.46 9.25
C PHE A 425 4.30 3.06 8.67
N HIS A 426 3.24 3.51 9.34
CA HIS A 426 1.86 3.39 8.87
C HIS A 426 1.38 4.74 8.30
N PHE A 427 0.50 4.75 7.29
CA PHE A 427 0.01 6.02 6.73
C PHE A 427 -0.78 6.87 7.74
N SER A 428 -1.37 6.25 8.76
CA SER A 428 -2.02 6.94 9.89
C SER A 428 -1.08 7.91 10.61
N GLU A 429 0.23 7.66 10.60
CA GLU A 429 1.20 8.50 11.30
C GLU A 429 1.58 9.77 10.52
N MET A 430 0.98 10.01 9.35
CA MET A 430 1.18 11.25 8.61
C MET A 430 0.42 12.41 9.26
N LEU A 431 1.16 13.48 9.60
CA LEU A 431 0.58 14.71 10.18
C LEU A 431 -0.26 15.47 9.16
N ASP A 432 0.13 15.44 7.89
CA ASP A 432 -0.58 16.10 6.79
C ASP A 432 -1.24 15.05 5.89
N GLN A 433 -2.50 14.71 6.20
CA GLN A 433 -3.28 13.75 5.41
C GLN A 433 -3.71 14.29 4.03
N THR A 434 -3.54 15.59 3.77
CA THR A 434 -3.93 16.19 2.48
C THR A 434 -2.91 15.94 1.37
N LYS A 435 -1.67 15.57 1.74
CA LYS A 435 -0.59 15.35 0.78
C LYS A 435 -0.37 13.86 0.54
N GLU A 436 -0.41 13.48 -0.73
CA GLU A 436 -0.02 12.13 -1.14
C GLU A 436 1.50 11.97 -1.07
N LEU A 437 1.94 10.97 -0.30
CA LEU A 437 3.34 10.64 -0.10
C LEU A 437 3.87 9.82 -1.29
N LYS A 438 4.99 10.25 -1.89
CA LYS A 438 5.61 9.56 -3.04
C LYS A 438 6.95 8.93 -2.66
N LEU A 439 7.39 7.97 -3.48
CA LEU A 439 8.74 7.42 -3.38
C LEU A 439 9.75 8.54 -3.56
N GLN A 440 10.84 8.50 -2.79
CA GLN A 440 11.90 9.53 -2.75
C GLN A 440 11.51 10.87 -2.14
N ASP A 441 10.31 11.01 -1.55
CA ASP A 441 9.99 12.21 -0.79
C ASP A 441 10.80 12.25 0.53
N GLU A 442 11.19 13.46 0.91
CA GLU A 442 11.94 13.74 2.13
C GLU A 442 10.95 13.93 3.29
N VAL A 443 11.21 13.26 4.40
CA VAL A 443 10.32 13.27 5.55
C VAL A 443 11.09 13.45 6.85
N GLU A 444 10.43 14.06 7.82
CA GLU A 444 10.88 14.22 9.19
C GLU A 444 9.91 13.48 10.12
N PHE A 445 10.44 12.68 11.03
CA PHE A 445 9.67 11.75 11.86
C PHE A 445 10.34 11.51 13.21
N THR A 446 9.61 10.93 14.14
CA THR A 446 10.14 10.53 15.45
C THR A 446 10.20 9.00 15.52
N VAL A 447 11.33 8.43 15.92
CA VAL A 447 11.50 6.97 16.05
C VAL A 447 11.13 6.52 17.45
N VAL A 448 10.17 5.61 17.55
CA VAL A 448 9.75 4.98 18.82
C VAL A 448 9.82 3.46 18.71
N GLN A 449 9.89 2.78 19.86
CA GLN A 449 9.72 1.33 19.90
C GLN A 449 8.23 1.01 19.72
N ASP A 450 7.93 0.03 18.88
CA ASP A 450 6.57 -0.41 18.61
C ASP A 450 5.91 -0.88 19.92
N PRO A 451 4.79 -0.27 20.34
CA PRO A 451 4.08 -0.67 21.55
C PRO A 451 3.63 -2.14 21.56
N SER A 452 3.41 -2.71 20.36
CA SER A 452 3.03 -4.10 20.18
C SER A 452 4.24 -5.05 20.11
N SER A 453 5.41 -4.52 19.74
CA SER A 453 6.63 -5.31 19.60
C SER A 453 7.89 -4.49 19.96
N PRO A 454 8.37 -4.49 21.22
CA PRO A 454 9.42 -3.57 21.68
C PRO A 454 10.78 -3.73 20.97
N ASN A 455 10.99 -4.86 20.29
CA ASN A 455 12.19 -5.09 19.47
C ASN A 455 12.13 -4.42 18.08
N LYS A 456 10.99 -3.86 17.69
CA LYS A 456 10.78 -3.21 16.40
C LYS A 456 10.71 -1.71 16.58
N GLN A 457 11.45 -0.97 15.76
CA GLN A 457 11.37 0.48 15.71
C GLN A 457 10.40 0.91 14.62
N ILE A 458 9.55 1.89 14.94
CA ILE A 458 8.58 2.49 14.02
C ILE A 458 8.73 4.00 14.00
N ALA A 459 8.38 4.60 12.87
CA ALA A 459 8.35 6.04 12.70
C ALA A 459 6.92 6.54 12.93
N ILE A 460 6.79 7.54 13.79
CA ILE A 460 5.53 8.21 14.14
C ILE A 460 5.63 9.71 13.82
N ARG A 461 4.49 10.40 13.74
CA ARG A 461 4.43 11.86 13.52
C ARG A 461 5.21 12.33 12.30
N ILE A 462 4.91 11.73 11.16
CA ILE A 462 5.65 11.92 9.92
C ILE A 462 5.19 13.21 9.26
N LYS A 463 6.15 14.11 9.05
CA LYS A 463 6.00 15.39 8.38
C LYS A 463 6.75 15.37 7.05
N MET A 464 6.10 15.80 5.98
CA MET A 464 6.77 15.96 4.69
C MET A 464 7.64 17.22 4.70
N LEU A 465 8.88 17.08 4.21
CA LEU A 465 9.80 18.20 4.02
C LEU A 465 9.77 18.67 2.56
N PRO A 466 10.06 19.96 2.30
CA PRO A 466 10.29 20.45 0.95
C PRO A 466 11.41 19.67 0.25
N LYS A 467 11.29 19.46 -1.07
CA LYS A 467 12.32 18.75 -1.84
C LYS A 467 13.65 19.51 -1.78
N ARG A 468 14.77 18.80 -1.54
CA ARG A 468 16.15 19.30 -1.40
C ARG A 468 16.54 19.83 -0.01
N THR A 469 15.74 19.63 1.04
CA THR A 469 16.16 19.93 2.41
C THR A 469 17.29 18.98 2.87
N LEU A 470 17.32 17.74 2.37
CA LEU A 470 18.39 16.76 2.58
C LEU A 470 19.57 16.87 1.61
N SER A 471 19.62 17.92 0.78
CA SER A 471 20.73 18.10 -0.16
C SER A 471 22.02 18.43 0.59
N LEU A 472 23.14 17.82 0.18
CA LEU A 472 24.46 18.27 0.62
C LEU A 472 24.71 19.70 0.16
N THR A 473 25.23 20.52 1.07
CA THR A 473 25.82 21.81 0.71
C THR A 473 27.19 21.53 0.12
N ILE A 474 27.30 21.66 -1.20
CA ILE A 474 28.55 21.41 -1.92
C ILE A 474 29.36 22.71 -1.91
N SER A 475 30.58 22.65 -1.39
CA SER A 475 31.53 23.75 -1.51
C SER A 475 31.82 24.04 -2.99
N THR A 476 31.84 25.33 -3.35
CA THR A 476 32.24 25.77 -4.69
C THR A 476 33.73 25.62 -4.93
N GLU A 477 34.52 25.41 -3.88
CA GLU A 477 35.95 25.17 -3.98
C GLU A 477 36.24 23.73 -4.44
N LYS A 478 37.25 23.62 -5.29
CA LYS A 478 37.77 22.34 -5.78
C LYS A 478 39.10 22.06 -5.11
N TYR A 479 39.22 20.88 -4.54
CA TYR A 479 40.41 20.40 -3.87
C TYR A 479 41.07 19.30 -4.70
N ILE A 480 42.40 19.22 -4.63
CA ILE A 480 43.17 18.16 -5.25
C ILE A 480 43.66 17.24 -4.13
N GLY A 481 43.34 15.96 -4.24
CA GLY A 481 43.73 14.93 -3.27
C GLY A 481 44.28 13.68 -3.95
N THR A 482 44.77 12.76 -3.12
CA THR A 482 45.27 11.45 -3.54
C THR A 482 44.47 10.36 -2.84
N ILE A 483 44.10 9.30 -3.55
CA ILE A 483 43.39 8.16 -2.94
C ILE A 483 44.33 7.41 -2.01
N ASP A 484 43.98 7.32 -0.73
CA ASP A 484 44.68 6.54 0.30
C ASP A 484 44.02 5.18 0.56
N ARG A 485 42.71 5.08 0.34
CA ARG A 485 41.99 3.82 0.47
C ARG A 485 40.89 3.74 -0.55
N GLU A 486 40.86 2.65 -1.32
CA GLU A 486 39.77 2.37 -2.24
C GLU A 486 38.56 1.79 -1.48
N PRO A 487 37.33 2.08 -1.92
CA PRO A 487 36.13 1.44 -1.38
C PRO A 487 36.10 -0.04 -1.76
N ALA A 488 35.84 -0.93 -0.81
CA ALA A 488 35.84 -2.37 -1.04
C ALA A 488 34.77 -2.79 -2.08
N THR A 489 35.20 -3.47 -3.15
CA THR A 489 34.32 -3.92 -4.26
C THR A 489 33.91 -5.40 -4.16
N HIS A 490 34.18 -6.06 -3.04
CA HIS A 490 33.92 -7.50 -2.90
C HIS A 490 32.42 -7.85 -2.93
N LYS A 491 31.96 -8.36 -4.08
CA LYS A 491 30.76 -9.20 -4.19
C LYS A 491 31.05 -10.59 -3.61
N SER A 492 31.06 -10.70 -2.28
CA SER A 492 30.95 -12.00 -1.61
C SER A 492 29.46 -12.35 -1.44
N PRO A 493 28.96 -13.48 -1.95
CA PRO A 493 27.57 -13.88 -1.76
C PRO A 493 27.40 -14.44 -0.35
N GLY A 494 27.20 -13.56 0.64
CA GLY A 494 26.96 -13.99 2.01
C GLY A 494 27.01 -12.86 3.02
N LYS A 495 25.82 -12.37 3.41
CA LYS A 495 25.53 -11.45 4.52
C LYS A 495 26.06 -10.02 4.41
N ASN A 496 25.12 -9.09 4.27
CA ASN A 496 25.18 -7.64 4.46
C ASN A 496 26.40 -7.14 5.27
N LYS A 497 27.48 -6.80 4.56
CA LYS A 497 28.39 -5.74 4.94
C LYS A 497 28.42 -4.79 3.75
N GLU A 498 27.68 -3.68 3.88
CA GLU A 498 27.69 -2.62 2.88
C GLU A 498 29.05 -1.92 2.84
N GLY A 499 29.39 -1.44 1.65
CA GLY A 499 30.75 -1.13 1.20
C GLY A 499 31.51 -0.15 2.09
N GLU A 500 32.76 -0.51 2.39
CA GLU A 500 33.72 0.38 3.03
C GLU A 500 33.85 1.67 2.21
N SER A 501 33.71 2.83 2.86
CA SER A 501 34.01 4.12 2.26
C SER A 501 35.50 4.18 1.91
N GLY A 502 35.82 4.69 0.73
CA GLY A 502 37.21 5.02 0.40
C GLY A 502 37.66 6.27 1.15
N ASN A 503 38.98 6.48 1.24
CA ASN A 503 39.57 7.67 1.86
C ASN A 503 40.45 8.43 0.87
N ILE A 504 40.33 9.75 0.90
CA ILE A 504 41.13 10.70 0.13
C ILE A 504 41.98 11.49 1.11
N ILE A 505 43.27 11.62 0.83
CA ILE A 505 44.18 12.52 1.52
C ILE A 505 44.35 13.78 0.68
N TYR A 506 44.17 14.96 1.27
CA TYR A 506 44.39 16.24 0.61
C TYR A 506 45.12 17.21 1.54
N ASP A 507 45.83 18.17 0.94
CA ASP A 507 46.49 19.25 1.68
C ASP A 507 45.58 20.47 1.73
N TYR A 508 45.35 21.00 2.92
CA TYR A 508 44.61 22.23 3.15
C TYR A 508 45.38 23.11 4.13
N GLU A 509 45.81 24.29 3.67
CA GLU A 509 46.58 25.27 4.45
C GLU A 509 47.89 24.70 5.07
N GLY A 510 48.52 23.71 4.41
CA GLY A 510 49.75 23.07 4.87
C GLY A 510 49.54 21.93 5.88
N ALA A 511 48.29 21.54 6.13
CA ALA A 511 47.92 20.38 6.93
C ALA A 511 47.31 19.26 6.07
N ILE A 512 47.84 18.06 6.23
CA ILE A 512 47.32 16.85 5.58
C ILE A 512 46.01 16.44 6.26
N GLN A 513 44.91 16.48 5.52
CA GLN A 513 43.58 16.08 5.97
C GLN A 513 43.08 14.84 5.25
N GLN A 514 42.16 14.12 5.90
CA GLN A 514 41.52 12.91 5.35
C GLN A 514 40.02 13.15 5.20
N ILE A 515 39.46 12.74 4.06
CA ILE A 515 38.02 12.85 3.80
C ILE A 515 37.47 11.55 3.17
N PRO A 516 36.34 11.02 3.67
CA PRO A 516 35.75 9.81 3.12
C PRO A 516 35.04 10.08 1.79
N TYR A 517 35.01 9.08 0.91
CA TYR A 517 34.26 9.08 -0.34
C TYR A 517 33.55 7.77 -0.64
N TYR A 518 32.55 7.83 -1.52
CA TYR A 518 31.77 6.67 -1.96
C TYR A 518 31.75 6.57 -3.49
N LEU A 519 31.58 5.35 -4.01
CA LEU A 519 31.48 5.08 -5.45
C LEU A 519 30.32 5.83 -6.14
N LYS A 520 29.26 6.16 -5.40
CA LYS A 520 28.11 6.93 -5.89
C LYS A 520 28.42 8.40 -6.19
N ASP A 521 29.47 8.94 -5.57
CA ASP A 521 29.86 10.35 -5.66
C ASP A 521 30.94 10.58 -6.76
N LEU A 522 31.22 9.56 -7.58
CA LEU A 522 32.11 9.61 -8.74
C LEU A 522 31.41 10.22 -9.97
N VAL A 523 32.09 11.15 -10.65
CA VAL A 523 31.60 11.75 -11.90
C VAL A 523 31.72 10.78 -13.08
N ASP A 524 32.76 9.95 -13.10
CA ASP A 524 32.98 8.92 -14.11
C ASP A 524 32.90 7.52 -13.50
N GLN A 525 31.74 6.87 -13.66
CA GLN A 525 31.52 5.52 -13.17
C GLN A 525 32.26 4.44 -13.99
N LYS A 526 32.76 4.77 -15.20
CA LYS A 526 33.48 3.82 -16.06
C LYS A 526 34.97 3.70 -15.72
N GLY A 527 35.50 4.60 -14.89
CA GLY A 527 36.90 4.60 -14.46
C GLY A 527 37.05 4.99 -12.99
N PRO A 528 36.75 4.08 -12.03
CA PRO A 528 36.88 4.38 -10.61
C PRO A 528 38.32 4.74 -10.23
N PRO A 529 38.52 5.72 -9.33
CA PRO A 529 39.84 6.15 -8.89
C PRO A 529 40.51 5.05 -8.05
N ARG A 530 41.78 4.79 -8.33
CA ARG A 530 42.61 3.78 -7.66
C ARG A 530 43.56 4.38 -6.62
N TYR A 531 44.10 3.56 -5.74
CA TYR A 531 45.10 3.94 -4.75
C TYR A 531 46.25 4.72 -5.40
N GLY A 532 46.54 5.89 -4.86
CA GLY A 532 47.56 6.80 -5.38
C GLY A 532 47.13 7.68 -6.56
N ASP A 533 45.92 7.52 -7.12
CA ASP A 533 45.42 8.42 -8.17
C ASP A 533 45.24 9.84 -7.61
N LYS A 534 45.66 10.85 -8.38
CA LYS A 534 45.34 12.24 -8.08
C LYS A 534 43.96 12.57 -8.62
N ILE A 535 43.11 13.03 -7.72
CA ILE A 535 41.72 13.36 -8.00
C ILE A 535 41.43 14.82 -7.68
N GLU A 536 40.50 15.40 -8.42
CA GLU A 536 39.81 16.65 -8.12
C GLU A 536 38.48 16.29 -7.47
N PHE A 537 38.15 16.92 -6.35
CA PHE A 537 36.88 16.73 -5.66
C PHE A 537 36.43 18.02 -4.99
N SER A 538 35.14 18.11 -4.68
CA SER A 538 34.57 19.18 -3.85
C SER A 538 34.18 18.61 -2.49
N ILE A 539 34.29 19.42 -1.45
CA ILE A 539 33.82 19.02 -0.11
C ILE A 539 32.32 19.28 -0.06
N GLY A 540 31.55 18.21 0.11
CA GLY A 540 30.14 18.28 0.42
C GLY A 540 29.96 18.17 1.92
N GLU A 541 29.34 19.18 2.51
CA GLU A 541 28.93 19.16 3.91
C GLU A 541 27.46 18.74 3.99
N SER A 542 27.22 17.69 4.77
CA SER A 542 25.85 17.31 5.12
C SER A 542 25.27 18.39 6.03
N SER A 543 24.23 19.07 5.55
CA SER A 543 23.47 20.09 6.28
C SER A 543 22.84 19.56 7.59
N ARG A 544 22.89 18.24 7.82
CA ARG A 544 22.25 17.54 8.93
C ARG A 544 23.18 17.23 10.13
N ASN A 545 24.43 16.87 9.88
CA ASN A 545 25.36 16.41 10.94
C ASN A 545 26.75 17.08 10.86
N GLY A 546 26.96 18.00 9.93
CA GLY A 546 28.26 18.63 9.68
C GLY A 546 29.33 17.68 9.16
N GLN A 547 28.97 16.42 8.81
CA GLN A 547 29.95 15.50 8.25
C GLN A 547 30.31 15.95 6.83
N LYS A 548 31.62 16.13 6.66
CA LYS A 548 32.24 16.45 5.39
C LYS A 548 32.56 15.17 4.65
N ARG A 549 32.15 15.08 3.39
CA ARG A 549 32.50 13.98 2.48
C ARG A 549 32.90 14.54 1.13
N ALA A 550 33.71 13.79 0.40
CA ALA A 550 34.10 14.19 -0.95
C ALA A 550 32.97 13.88 -1.95
N VAL A 551 32.63 14.87 -2.78
CA VAL A 551 31.65 14.79 -3.86
C VAL A 551 32.23 15.31 -5.17
N ASN A 552 31.60 14.97 -6.30
CA ASN A 552 32.07 15.35 -7.65
C ASN A 552 33.52 14.91 -7.92
N ILE A 553 33.85 13.67 -7.55
CA ILE A 553 35.21 13.17 -7.68
C ILE A 553 35.53 12.86 -9.15
N ARG A 554 36.62 13.44 -9.63
CA ARG A 554 37.15 13.28 -10.98
C ARG A 554 38.62 12.93 -10.92
N VAL A 555 39.04 11.91 -11.67
CA VAL A 555 40.47 11.59 -11.79
C VAL A 555 41.15 12.64 -12.66
N VAL A 556 42.14 13.34 -12.09
CA VAL A 556 42.96 14.35 -12.78
C VAL A 556 44.21 13.69 -13.36
N LEU A 557 44.88 12.87 -12.55
CA LEU A 557 46.07 12.13 -12.95
C LEU A 557 45.92 10.70 -12.46
N ARG A 558 45.81 9.74 -13.38
CA ARG A 558 45.94 8.33 -13.03
C ARG A 558 47.36 8.09 -12.58
N ASN A 559 47.54 7.42 -11.45
CA ASN A 559 48.83 7.00 -10.98
C ASN A 559 49.38 5.96 -11.94
N VAL A 560 50.19 6.39 -12.89
CA VAL A 560 50.92 5.49 -13.80
C VAL A 560 51.93 4.64 -13.02
N ALA A 561 52.20 4.95 -11.73
CA ALA A 561 53.03 4.12 -10.85
C ALA A 561 52.30 2.89 -10.25
N GLY A 562 51.07 2.59 -10.68
CA GLY A 562 50.28 1.47 -10.15
C GLY A 562 50.47 0.14 -10.86
N LYS A 563 51.01 0.10 -12.09
CA LYS A 563 51.18 -1.14 -12.86
C LYS A 563 52.65 -1.48 -13.00
N CYS A 564 53.09 -2.45 -12.21
CA CYS A 564 54.40 -3.05 -12.32
C CYS A 564 54.33 -4.25 -13.27
N GLN A 565 55.42 -4.50 -13.97
CA GLN A 565 55.60 -5.71 -14.76
C GLN A 565 56.66 -6.58 -14.11
N GLY A 566 56.56 -7.88 -14.32
CA GLY A 566 57.52 -8.83 -13.78
C GLY A 566 57.33 -10.23 -14.35
N PHE A 567 58.04 -11.16 -13.74
CA PHE A 567 58.09 -12.56 -14.15
C PHE A 567 57.73 -13.46 -12.96
N ILE A 568 56.95 -14.51 -13.19
CA ILE A 568 56.66 -15.49 -12.14
C ILE A 568 57.95 -16.21 -11.74
N ALA A 569 58.44 -16.00 -10.52
CA ALA A 569 59.70 -16.54 -10.04
C ALA A 569 59.55 -17.87 -9.30
N THR A 570 58.50 -17.98 -8.47
CA THR A 570 58.22 -19.19 -7.68
C THR A 570 56.71 -19.39 -7.62
N LEU A 571 56.28 -20.64 -7.80
CA LEU A 571 54.90 -21.08 -7.64
C LEU A 571 54.86 -22.20 -6.60
N LYS A 572 54.02 -22.04 -5.57
CA LYS A 572 53.66 -23.10 -4.61
C LYS A 572 52.16 -23.37 -4.67
N ASP A 573 51.61 -24.13 -3.73
CA ASP A 573 50.19 -24.54 -3.77
C ASP A 573 49.22 -23.35 -3.56
N ASN A 574 49.56 -22.41 -2.65
CA ASN A 574 48.65 -21.31 -2.24
C ASN A 574 49.22 -19.90 -2.46
N TYR A 575 50.49 -19.77 -2.82
CA TYR A 575 51.13 -18.48 -3.06
C TYR A 575 52.26 -18.59 -4.06
N GLY A 576 52.74 -17.44 -4.52
CA GLY A 576 53.92 -17.34 -5.35
C GLY A 576 54.71 -16.07 -5.13
N PHE A 577 55.79 -15.93 -5.88
CA PHE A 577 56.63 -14.74 -5.91
C PHE A 577 56.82 -14.27 -7.35
N ILE A 578 56.75 -12.96 -7.58
CA ILE A 578 56.99 -12.30 -8.86
C ILE A 578 58.32 -11.57 -8.78
N GLU A 579 59.26 -11.92 -9.65
CA GLU A 579 60.47 -11.14 -9.89
C GLU A 579 60.11 -9.85 -10.62
N ASN A 580 60.57 -8.70 -10.10
CA ASN A 580 60.34 -7.42 -10.75
C ASN A 580 61.04 -7.33 -12.12
N ALA A 581 60.59 -6.43 -13.00
CA ALA A 581 61.22 -6.22 -14.31
C ALA A 581 62.71 -5.81 -14.25
N ASP A 582 63.18 -5.26 -13.13
CA ASP A 582 64.60 -4.93 -12.91
C ASP A 582 65.40 -6.09 -12.31
N HIS A 583 64.73 -7.18 -11.95
CA HIS A 583 65.29 -8.43 -11.45
C HIS A 583 66.16 -8.32 -10.19
N GLU A 584 65.83 -7.35 -9.34
CA GLU A 584 66.53 -7.09 -8.08
C GLU A 584 65.82 -7.72 -6.88
N LYS A 585 64.48 -7.79 -6.94
CA LYS A 585 63.63 -8.18 -5.81
C LYS A 585 62.46 -9.02 -6.26
N GLU A 586 61.97 -9.81 -5.33
CA GLU A 586 60.74 -10.57 -5.50
C GLU A 586 59.60 -9.94 -4.70
N VAL A 587 58.39 -10.03 -5.25
CA VAL A 587 57.15 -9.53 -4.66
C VAL A 587 56.24 -10.73 -4.37
N PHE A 588 55.77 -10.83 -3.14
CA PHE A 588 54.88 -11.89 -2.71
C PHE A 588 53.48 -11.72 -3.31
N PHE A 589 52.82 -12.82 -3.68
CA PHE A 589 51.39 -12.82 -4.03
C PHE A 589 50.66 -14.08 -3.60
N HIS A 590 49.34 -13.97 -3.46
CA HIS A 590 48.43 -15.08 -3.18
C HIS A 590 47.62 -15.40 -4.44
N PHE A 591 47.25 -16.67 -4.70
CA PHE A 591 46.48 -17.03 -5.91
C PHE A 591 45.12 -16.34 -5.99
N SER A 592 44.52 -15.99 -4.84
CA SER A 592 43.27 -15.21 -4.81
C SER A 592 43.37 -13.81 -5.41
N SER A 593 44.59 -13.30 -5.65
CA SER A 593 44.84 -11.98 -6.21
C SER A 593 44.94 -11.98 -7.75
N ILE A 594 44.71 -13.14 -8.37
CA ILE A 594 44.73 -13.34 -9.83
C ILE A 594 43.34 -13.03 -10.37
N GLU A 595 43.25 -12.17 -11.38
CA GLU A 595 41.98 -11.66 -11.90
C GLU A 595 41.16 -12.70 -12.68
N ASN A 596 41.77 -13.85 -13.05
CA ASN A 596 41.13 -14.93 -13.82
C ASN A 596 41.66 -16.32 -13.44
N ASP A 597 40.81 -17.15 -12.82
CA ASP A 597 41.07 -18.55 -12.42
C ASP A 597 41.28 -19.54 -13.59
N GLN A 598 41.21 -19.08 -14.86
CA GLN A 598 41.23 -19.95 -16.03
C GLN A 598 42.59 -20.05 -16.74
N LEU A 599 43.64 -19.38 -16.25
CA LEU A 599 44.96 -19.38 -16.86
C LEU A 599 45.98 -20.07 -15.95
N GLU A 600 46.56 -21.17 -16.43
CA GLU A 600 47.69 -21.81 -15.77
C GLU A 600 48.94 -20.92 -15.89
N PHE A 601 49.54 -20.58 -14.75
CA PHE A 601 50.79 -19.83 -14.67
C PHE A 601 51.96 -20.81 -14.62
N ASN A 602 52.97 -20.58 -15.45
CA ASN A 602 54.22 -21.31 -15.40
C ASN A 602 55.36 -20.42 -14.92
N LEU A 603 56.43 -21.04 -14.42
CA LEU A 603 57.64 -20.31 -14.04
C LEU A 603 58.18 -19.49 -15.23
N GLY A 604 58.52 -18.23 -14.95
CA GLY A 604 58.98 -17.22 -15.89
C GLY A 604 57.96 -16.80 -16.95
N ASP A 605 56.66 -16.90 -16.67
CA ASP A 605 55.62 -16.20 -17.43
C ASP A 605 55.63 -14.71 -17.08
N GLU A 606 55.41 -13.86 -18.09
CA GLU A 606 55.31 -12.41 -17.93
C GLU A 606 53.96 -12.01 -17.34
N VAL A 607 53.98 -11.12 -16.36
CA VAL A 607 52.77 -10.67 -15.66
C VAL A 607 52.78 -9.16 -15.41
N GLU A 608 51.60 -8.57 -15.47
CA GLU A 608 51.29 -7.23 -14.98
C GLU A 608 50.65 -7.36 -13.61
N TYR A 609 51.07 -6.54 -12.64
CA TYR A 609 50.53 -6.55 -11.29
C TYR A 609 50.56 -5.15 -10.66
N THR A 610 49.78 -4.95 -9.61
CA THR A 610 49.76 -3.72 -8.82
C THR A 610 50.33 -3.97 -7.42
N LEU A 611 51.18 -3.07 -6.92
CA LEU A 611 51.76 -3.19 -5.58
C LEU A 611 50.78 -2.68 -4.51
N ALA A 612 50.42 -3.53 -3.55
CA ALA A 612 49.60 -3.21 -2.40
C ALA A 612 50.38 -3.40 -1.10
N LYS A 613 50.28 -2.44 -0.18
CA LYS A 613 50.93 -2.51 1.14
C LYS A 613 49.97 -3.15 2.15
N LYS A 614 50.13 -4.45 2.38
CA LYS A 614 49.34 -5.19 3.38
C LYS A 614 50.16 -5.32 4.67
N GLY A 615 50.13 -4.28 5.50
CA GLY A 615 50.91 -4.18 6.73
C GLY A 615 52.38 -3.81 6.48
N ALA A 616 53.31 -4.57 7.06
CA ALA A 616 54.77 -4.32 6.93
C ALA A 616 55.40 -4.89 5.66
N LYS A 617 54.66 -5.70 4.88
CA LYS A 617 55.16 -6.37 3.66
C LYS A 617 54.41 -5.89 2.41
N LEU A 618 55.13 -5.77 1.30
CA LEU A 618 54.57 -5.45 -0.02
C LEU A 618 54.02 -6.73 -0.66
N SER A 619 52.79 -6.68 -1.17
CA SER A 619 52.11 -7.78 -1.85
C SER A 619 51.67 -7.33 -3.24
N ALA A 620 51.71 -8.23 -4.21
CA ALA A 620 51.13 -7.98 -5.53
C ALA A 620 49.62 -8.33 -5.54
N GLU A 621 48.85 -7.46 -6.17
CA GLU A 621 47.40 -7.59 -6.39
C GLU A 621 47.06 -7.35 -7.87
N ASN A 622 45.88 -7.78 -8.30
CA ASN A 622 45.40 -7.67 -9.69
C ASN A 622 46.38 -8.26 -10.73
N ILE A 623 46.82 -9.50 -10.51
CA ILE A 623 47.84 -10.14 -11.35
C ILE A 623 47.19 -10.62 -12.65
N LYS A 624 47.80 -10.23 -13.77
CA LYS A 624 47.35 -10.55 -15.12
C LYS A 624 48.51 -11.09 -15.96
N LYS A 625 48.28 -12.19 -16.66
CA LYS A 625 49.24 -12.77 -17.61
C LYS A 625 49.41 -11.87 -18.84
N LEU A 626 50.67 -11.60 -19.19
CA LEU A 626 51.06 -10.86 -20.40
C LEU A 626 51.58 -11.81 -21.48
N PRO A 627 51.44 -11.45 -22.78
CA PRO A 627 52.13 -12.14 -23.86
C PRO A 627 53.66 -12.07 -23.69
N LYS A 628 54.36 -13.14 -24.08
CA LYS A 628 55.84 -13.16 -24.04
C LYS A 628 56.41 -12.04 -24.94
N GLY A 629 57.38 -11.28 -24.42
CA GLY A 629 58.03 -10.15 -25.08
C GLY A 629 57.40 -8.78 -24.80
N THR A 630 56.51 -8.68 -23.81
CA THR A 630 55.87 -7.41 -23.40
C THR A 630 56.74 -6.65 -22.40
N VAL A 631 57.49 -7.37 -21.56
CA VAL A 631 58.47 -6.79 -20.62
C VAL A 631 59.77 -6.48 -21.37
N SER A 632 60.40 -5.35 -21.05
CA SER A 632 61.60 -4.82 -21.72
C SER A 632 62.64 -5.91 -22.04
N PRO A 633 62.96 -6.15 -23.32
CA PRO A 633 63.89 -7.21 -23.69
C PRO A 633 65.32 -6.90 -23.24
N GLU A 634 65.97 -7.90 -22.63
CA GLU A 634 67.39 -7.88 -22.31
C GLU A 634 68.21 -7.95 -23.60
N GLU A 635 69.25 -7.12 -23.73
CA GLU A 635 70.09 -7.10 -24.94
C GLU A 635 71.33 -7.96 -24.71
N ILE A 636 71.42 -9.07 -25.43
CA ILE A 636 72.56 -10.00 -25.36
C ILE A 636 73.79 -9.30 -25.94
N ILE A 637 74.87 -9.27 -25.18
CA ILE A 637 76.17 -8.75 -25.61
C ILE A 637 76.87 -9.87 -26.39
N TRP A 638 76.51 -10.02 -27.67
CA TRP A 638 77.01 -11.09 -28.54
C TRP A 638 78.54 -11.11 -28.67
N GLU A 639 79.22 -9.97 -28.50
CA GLU A 639 80.68 -9.84 -28.57
C GLU A 639 81.43 -10.71 -27.54
N LYS A 640 80.84 -10.98 -26.37
CA LYS A 640 81.46 -11.82 -25.33
C LYS A 640 81.21 -13.33 -25.50
N GLY A 641 80.38 -13.74 -26.48
CA GLY A 641 80.10 -15.15 -26.73
C GLY A 641 79.46 -15.91 -25.56
N THR A 642 79.59 -17.24 -25.56
CA THR A 642 79.18 -18.10 -24.42
C THR A 642 80.37 -18.31 -23.51
N LEU A 643 80.24 -17.87 -22.26
CA LEU A 643 81.24 -18.01 -21.21
C LEU A 643 80.96 -19.24 -20.36
N GLN A 644 82.00 -19.78 -19.74
CA GLN A 644 81.90 -20.83 -18.73
C GLN A 644 82.25 -20.24 -17.37
N GLY A 645 81.64 -20.79 -16.33
CA GLY A 645 81.83 -20.29 -14.98
C GLY A 645 81.30 -21.22 -13.91
N LYS A 646 81.40 -20.77 -12.66
CA LYS A 646 80.99 -21.52 -11.48
C LYS A 646 79.96 -20.75 -10.66
N ILE A 647 78.94 -21.43 -10.16
CA ILE A 647 77.94 -20.82 -9.29
C ILE A 647 78.54 -20.60 -7.89
N ILE A 648 78.74 -19.34 -7.52
CA ILE A 648 79.18 -18.96 -6.16
C ILE A 648 78.00 -18.98 -5.21
N ARG A 649 76.85 -18.51 -5.70
CA ARG A 649 75.65 -18.32 -4.90
C ARG A 649 74.40 -18.79 -5.66
N PRO A 650 73.65 -19.76 -5.12
CA PRO A 650 72.45 -20.25 -5.77
C PRO A 650 71.29 -19.25 -5.63
N LEU A 651 70.22 -19.45 -6.41
CA LEU A 651 68.97 -18.69 -6.26
C LEU A 651 68.33 -18.95 -4.88
N ARG A 652 67.58 -17.98 -4.35
CA ARG A 652 66.90 -18.10 -3.06
C ARG A 652 65.96 -19.30 -2.96
N ILE A 653 65.38 -19.74 -4.08
CA ILE A 653 64.54 -20.96 -4.12
C ILE A 653 65.31 -22.22 -3.68
N VAL A 654 66.63 -22.26 -3.92
CA VAL A 654 67.52 -23.35 -3.53
C VAL A 654 68.06 -23.14 -2.11
N ASN A 655 68.32 -21.89 -1.71
CA ASN A 655 68.72 -21.53 -0.35
C ASN A 655 67.77 -20.49 0.29
N PRO A 656 66.70 -20.93 0.96
CA PRO A 656 65.70 -20.02 1.54
C PRO A 656 66.20 -19.14 2.69
N GLU A 657 67.33 -19.49 3.32
CA GLU A 657 67.92 -18.74 4.43
C GLU A 657 68.66 -17.48 3.96
N GLN A 658 68.80 -17.31 2.65
CA GLN A 658 69.41 -16.15 2.03
C GLN A 658 68.45 -14.95 1.95
N ASP A 659 69.00 -13.73 2.09
CA ASP A 659 68.26 -12.47 1.97
C ASP A 659 68.15 -12.00 0.51
N GLU A 660 69.17 -12.23 -0.32
CA GLU A 660 69.18 -11.86 -1.74
C GLU A 660 68.36 -12.81 -2.61
N TYR A 661 67.60 -12.27 -3.55
CA TYR A 661 66.80 -13.05 -4.49
C TYR A 661 67.63 -13.68 -5.64
N SER A 662 68.37 -12.84 -6.37
CA SER A 662 69.17 -13.26 -7.53
C SER A 662 70.25 -14.25 -7.12
N GLY A 663 70.79 -15.09 -8.00
CA GLY A 663 72.00 -15.89 -7.77
C GLY A 663 73.26 -15.18 -8.27
N LEU A 664 74.45 -15.73 -7.99
CA LEU A 664 75.74 -15.22 -8.51
C LEU A 664 76.52 -16.32 -9.24
N VAL A 665 77.00 -15.98 -10.44
CA VAL A 665 77.91 -16.80 -11.24
C VAL A 665 79.24 -16.07 -11.43
N GLN A 666 80.35 -16.77 -11.19
CA GLN A 666 81.72 -16.32 -11.49
C GLN A 666 82.05 -16.70 -12.93
N VAL A 667 82.69 -15.82 -13.69
CA VAL A 667 83.36 -16.22 -14.93
C VAL A 667 84.61 -17.00 -14.57
N GLY A 668 84.93 -18.04 -15.35
CA GLY A 668 86.13 -18.85 -15.14
C GLY A 668 85.91 -20.03 -14.18
N LEU A 669 86.85 -20.97 -14.23
CA LEU A 669 86.88 -22.15 -13.37
C LEU A 669 87.91 -22.02 -12.23
N ASP A 670 88.80 -21.04 -12.35
CA ASP A 670 89.88 -20.76 -11.40
C ASP A 670 89.44 -19.70 -10.38
N GLU A 671 89.91 -19.82 -9.14
CA GLU A 671 89.51 -18.91 -8.03
C GLU A 671 90.05 -17.48 -8.17
N ASP A 672 90.91 -17.21 -9.15
CA ASP A 672 91.59 -15.93 -9.39
C ASP A 672 90.79 -14.95 -10.29
N GLU A 673 89.66 -15.36 -10.89
CA GLU A 673 88.83 -14.47 -11.72
C GLU A 673 87.76 -13.72 -10.90
N GLU A 674 87.84 -12.38 -10.83
CA GLU A 674 86.91 -11.55 -10.03
C GLU A 674 85.59 -11.15 -10.75
N GLU A 675 85.39 -11.53 -12.03
CA GLU A 675 84.16 -11.15 -12.75
C GLU A 675 82.95 -11.99 -12.30
N VAL A 676 82.04 -11.38 -11.53
CA VAL A 676 80.80 -12.02 -11.05
C VAL A 676 79.56 -11.34 -11.62
N TYR A 677 78.60 -12.13 -12.08
CA TYR A 677 77.33 -11.66 -12.64
C TYR A 677 76.14 -12.24 -11.88
N GLN A 678 75.09 -11.43 -11.73
CA GLN A 678 73.83 -11.88 -11.13
C GLN A 678 72.98 -12.62 -12.17
N TYR A 679 72.22 -13.63 -11.74
CA TYR A 679 71.24 -14.34 -12.57
C TYR A 679 69.91 -14.51 -11.81
N GLY A 680 68.78 -14.47 -12.53
CA GLY A 680 67.43 -14.70 -12.00
C GLY A 680 66.81 -16.00 -12.53
N ILE A 681 65.52 -16.23 -12.26
CA ILE A 681 64.80 -17.40 -12.80
C ILE A 681 64.63 -17.32 -14.33
N THR A 682 64.53 -16.11 -14.88
CA THR A 682 64.43 -15.83 -16.31
C THR A 682 65.76 -16.05 -17.03
N SER A 683 66.86 -15.94 -16.31
CA SER A 683 68.21 -16.16 -16.83
C SER A 683 68.54 -17.64 -17.03
N LEU A 684 67.79 -18.58 -16.43
CA LEU A 684 68.05 -20.00 -16.57
C LEU A 684 67.61 -20.51 -17.95
N ALA A 685 68.47 -21.30 -18.60
CA ALA A 685 68.13 -21.96 -19.86
C ALA A 685 67.04 -23.02 -19.66
N ASP A 686 67.10 -23.74 -18.53
CA ASP A 686 66.03 -24.63 -18.07
C ASP A 686 65.55 -24.14 -16.70
N LYS A 687 64.28 -23.72 -16.65
CA LYS A 687 63.67 -23.12 -15.45
C LYS A 687 63.45 -24.14 -14.32
N ARG A 688 63.65 -25.43 -14.59
CA ARG A 688 63.59 -26.52 -13.60
C ARG A 688 64.97 -26.89 -13.04
N ASP A 689 66.03 -26.25 -13.53
CA ASP A 689 67.40 -26.59 -13.14
C ASP A 689 67.81 -25.87 -11.84
N PHE A 690 67.84 -26.62 -10.74
CA PHE A 690 68.30 -26.10 -9.45
C PHE A 690 69.83 -26.09 -9.40
N LEU A 691 70.42 -24.96 -9.81
CA LEU A 691 71.86 -24.72 -9.75
C LEU A 691 72.34 -24.59 -8.31
N GLN A 692 73.34 -25.37 -7.94
CA GLN A 692 73.93 -25.38 -6.60
C GLN A 692 75.26 -24.63 -6.55
N LYS A 693 75.69 -24.23 -5.34
CA LYS A 693 77.03 -23.67 -5.13
C LYS A 693 78.09 -24.68 -5.59
N GLY A 694 78.94 -24.26 -6.52
CA GLY A 694 80.00 -25.07 -7.11
C GLY A 694 79.68 -25.68 -8.47
N ASP A 695 78.43 -25.61 -8.92
CA ASP A 695 78.04 -26.12 -10.24
C ASP A 695 78.74 -25.35 -11.35
N VAL A 696 79.31 -26.09 -12.31
CA VAL A 696 79.88 -25.52 -13.53
C VAL A 696 78.75 -25.23 -14.51
N VAL A 697 78.69 -24.01 -15.01
CA VAL A 697 77.63 -23.51 -15.89
C VAL A 697 78.22 -22.85 -17.12
N LYS A 698 77.46 -22.85 -18.20
CA LYS A 698 77.68 -21.97 -19.35
C LYS A 698 76.61 -20.90 -19.38
N PHE A 699 76.98 -19.67 -19.71
CA PHE A 699 76.06 -18.55 -19.74
C PHE A 699 76.53 -17.49 -20.75
N GLN A 700 75.65 -16.56 -21.07
CA GLN A 700 75.94 -15.39 -21.89
C GLN A 700 75.71 -14.15 -21.04
N ILE A 701 76.29 -13.01 -21.43
CA ILE A 701 76.10 -11.75 -20.72
C ILE A 701 75.08 -10.89 -21.49
N ALA A 702 74.05 -10.42 -20.79
CA ALA A 702 73.13 -9.43 -21.31
C ALA A 702 73.16 -8.15 -20.46
N SER A 703 72.81 -7.03 -21.09
CA SER A 703 72.56 -5.78 -20.39
C SER A 703 71.06 -5.50 -20.33
N VAL A 704 70.58 -5.17 -19.13
CA VAL A 704 69.19 -4.75 -18.93
C VAL A 704 69.05 -3.30 -19.41
N LYS A 705 68.24 -3.04 -20.44
CA LYS A 705 68.08 -1.68 -21.02
C LYS A 705 67.62 -0.63 -20.00
N ALA A 706 66.83 -1.03 -19.00
CA ALA A 706 66.29 -0.14 -17.98
C ALA A 706 67.34 0.33 -16.96
N THR A 707 68.30 -0.52 -16.58
CA THR A 707 69.25 -0.23 -15.48
C THR A 707 70.71 -0.17 -15.94
N GLY A 708 71.01 -0.59 -17.17
CA GLY A 708 72.37 -0.72 -17.70
C GLY A 708 73.20 -1.83 -17.05
N LYS A 709 72.65 -2.55 -16.07
CA LYS A 709 73.37 -3.60 -15.33
C LYS A 709 73.61 -4.81 -16.22
N LYS A 710 74.83 -5.34 -16.17
CA LYS A 710 75.21 -6.59 -16.84
C LYS A 710 74.81 -7.76 -15.97
N ARG A 711 74.28 -8.81 -16.60
CA ARG A 711 73.83 -10.02 -15.93
C ARG A 711 74.12 -11.26 -16.75
N ALA A 712 74.10 -12.41 -16.09
CA ALA A 712 74.17 -13.68 -16.77
C ALA A 712 72.78 -14.10 -17.26
N VAL A 713 72.70 -14.56 -18.51
CA VAL A 713 71.51 -15.08 -19.18
C VAL A 713 71.80 -16.40 -19.86
N CYS A 714 70.77 -17.17 -20.17
CA CYS A 714 70.89 -18.53 -20.71
C CYS A 714 71.85 -19.42 -19.89
N VAL A 715 71.82 -19.28 -18.56
CA VAL A 715 72.64 -20.05 -17.63
C VAL A 715 72.17 -21.51 -17.68
N ALA A 716 73.05 -22.38 -18.14
CA ALA A 716 72.79 -23.81 -18.26
C ALA A 716 73.87 -24.58 -17.50
N ALA A 717 73.47 -25.52 -16.64
CA ALA A 717 74.41 -26.42 -16.00
C ALA A 717 75.17 -27.26 -17.03
N MET A 718 76.50 -27.30 -16.89
CA MET A 718 77.35 -28.25 -17.59
C MET A 718 77.51 -29.48 -16.72
N ARG A 719 76.44 -30.26 -16.61
CA ARG A 719 76.41 -31.51 -15.85
C ARG A 719 76.81 -32.69 -16.74
N SER A 720 77.64 -33.59 -16.22
CA SER A 720 77.91 -34.87 -16.84
C SER A 720 76.72 -35.80 -16.57
N TYR A 721 76.06 -36.22 -17.64
CA TYR A 721 74.97 -37.17 -17.55
C TYR A 721 75.51 -38.59 -17.43
N VAL A 722 74.92 -39.37 -16.53
CA VAL A 722 75.21 -40.77 -16.27
C VAL A 722 74.00 -41.61 -16.66
N ARG A 723 74.23 -42.85 -17.09
CA ARG A 723 73.17 -43.76 -17.53
C ARG A 723 73.08 -44.96 -16.60
N ALA A 724 71.86 -45.31 -16.22
CA ALA A 724 71.58 -46.51 -15.43
C ALA A 724 70.15 -47.01 -15.69
N LYS A 725 69.86 -48.21 -15.20
CA LYS A 725 68.52 -48.79 -15.24
C LYS A 725 67.73 -48.44 -14.00
N VAL A 726 66.44 -48.21 -14.15
CA VAL A 726 65.50 -48.06 -13.03
C VAL A 726 65.38 -49.41 -12.32
N ASP A 727 65.71 -49.46 -11.04
CA ASP A 727 65.66 -50.68 -10.23
C ASP A 727 64.25 -50.92 -9.68
N SER A 728 63.66 -49.90 -9.05
CA SER A 728 62.31 -49.97 -8.52
C SER A 728 61.67 -48.58 -8.43
N VAL A 729 60.35 -48.53 -8.60
CA VAL A 729 59.54 -47.32 -8.46
C VAL A 729 58.45 -47.60 -7.44
N LYS A 730 58.32 -46.73 -6.43
CA LYS A 730 57.36 -46.84 -5.32
C LYS A 730 56.69 -45.49 -5.07
N GLY A 731 55.48 -45.33 -5.62
CA GLY A 731 54.71 -44.08 -5.50
C GLY A 731 55.42 -42.91 -6.17
N LEU A 732 55.71 -41.85 -5.40
CA LEU A 732 56.38 -40.64 -5.89
C LEU A 732 57.92 -40.74 -5.94
N PHE A 733 58.50 -41.90 -5.61
CA PHE A 733 59.94 -42.08 -5.49
C PHE A 733 60.41 -43.33 -6.23
N GLY A 734 61.68 -43.36 -6.63
CA GLY A 734 62.31 -44.54 -7.24
C GLY A 734 63.80 -44.66 -6.93
N PHE A 735 64.37 -45.80 -7.30
CA PHE A 735 65.78 -46.14 -7.13
C PHE A 735 66.38 -46.55 -8.48
N LEU A 736 67.59 -46.07 -8.74
CA LEU A 736 68.40 -46.44 -9.91
C LEU A 736 69.46 -47.46 -9.51
N ASN A 737 69.76 -48.37 -10.43
CA ASN A 737 70.86 -49.31 -10.28
C ASN A 737 72.20 -48.62 -10.56
N TYR A 738 72.55 -47.67 -9.69
CA TYR A 738 73.78 -46.90 -9.71
C TYR A 738 74.22 -46.69 -8.26
N GLU A 739 75.45 -47.10 -7.94
CA GLU A 739 76.01 -47.05 -6.58
C GLU A 739 77.00 -45.88 -6.49
N VAL A 740 76.68 -44.91 -5.64
CA VAL A 740 77.56 -43.75 -5.34
C VAL A 740 78.29 -43.95 -4.02
N GLU A 741 77.71 -44.73 -3.11
CA GLU A 741 78.22 -45.04 -1.78
C GLU A 741 78.06 -46.56 -1.56
N ASP A 742 79.05 -47.21 -0.96
CA ASP A 742 79.19 -48.68 -0.92
C ASP A 742 77.88 -49.37 -0.45
N GLY A 743 77.24 -50.10 -1.37
CA GLY A 743 76.00 -50.86 -1.13
C GLY A 743 74.68 -50.06 -1.12
N LYS A 744 74.66 -48.78 -1.53
CA LYS A 744 73.42 -47.97 -1.61
C LYS A 744 73.07 -47.56 -3.05
N LYS A 745 71.86 -47.94 -3.48
CA LYS A 745 71.25 -47.53 -4.75
C LYS A 745 70.90 -46.04 -4.76
N LEU A 746 71.09 -45.37 -5.90
CA LEU A 746 70.81 -43.95 -6.05
C LEU A 746 69.31 -43.66 -6.06
N PHE A 747 68.89 -42.66 -5.27
CA PHE A 747 67.49 -42.28 -5.06
C PHE A 747 67.03 -41.17 -6.03
N PHE A 748 65.78 -41.21 -6.49
CA PHE A 748 65.15 -40.13 -7.26
C PHE A 748 63.68 -39.90 -6.89
N HIS A 749 63.19 -38.68 -7.13
CA HIS A 749 61.77 -38.31 -7.00
C HIS A 749 61.11 -38.26 -8.38
N MET A 750 59.84 -38.64 -8.50
CA MET A 750 59.10 -38.63 -9.77
C MET A 750 58.97 -37.22 -10.39
N THR A 751 59.09 -36.17 -9.57
CA THR A 751 59.12 -34.77 -10.04
C THR A 751 60.39 -34.42 -10.80
N GLU A 752 61.47 -35.18 -10.62
CA GLU A 752 62.75 -34.97 -11.31
C GLU A 752 62.78 -35.62 -12.70
N VAL A 753 61.70 -36.32 -13.08
CA VAL A 753 61.55 -36.95 -14.38
C VAL A 753 60.99 -35.93 -15.38
N HIS A 754 61.73 -35.69 -16.45
CA HIS A 754 61.31 -34.78 -17.52
C HIS A 754 60.11 -35.36 -18.30
N ASP A 755 59.33 -34.47 -18.91
CA ASP A 755 58.16 -34.78 -19.76
C ASP A 755 57.00 -35.54 -19.08
N SER A 756 57.00 -35.65 -17.74
CA SER A 756 55.96 -36.34 -16.97
C SER A 756 55.73 -37.79 -17.40
N ILE A 757 56.77 -38.44 -17.91
CA ILE A 757 56.74 -39.84 -18.35
C ILE A 757 56.81 -40.75 -17.12
N GLU A 758 55.91 -41.73 -17.02
CA GLU A 758 55.99 -42.76 -16.00
C GLU A 758 57.15 -43.73 -16.29
N LEU A 759 58.12 -43.77 -15.37
CA LEU A 759 59.23 -44.72 -15.43
C LEU A 759 58.81 -46.07 -14.85
N GLN A 760 59.20 -47.15 -15.52
CA GLN A 760 59.00 -48.53 -15.07
C GLN A 760 60.33 -49.18 -14.70
N PRO A 761 60.35 -50.15 -13.75
CA PRO A 761 61.54 -50.94 -13.45
C PRO A 761 62.11 -51.59 -14.73
N GLY A 762 63.41 -51.39 -14.99
CA GLY A 762 64.12 -51.87 -16.17
C GLY A 762 64.34 -50.83 -17.26
N ASP A 763 63.67 -49.69 -17.22
CA ASP A 763 63.88 -48.58 -18.17
C ASP A 763 65.30 -48.02 -18.05
N GLU A 764 65.93 -47.70 -19.18
CA GLU A 764 67.19 -46.96 -19.22
C GLU A 764 66.94 -45.46 -19.12
N VAL A 765 67.60 -44.81 -18.18
CA VAL A 765 67.48 -43.37 -17.95
C VAL A 765 68.85 -42.72 -17.94
N GLU A 766 68.90 -41.52 -18.48
CA GLU A 766 70.02 -40.59 -18.38
C GLU A 766 69.70 -39.57 -17.28
N PHE A 767 70.62 -39.35 -16.35
CA PHE A 767 70.39 -38.52 -15.17
C PHE A 767 71.70 -37.88 -14.69
N VAL A 768 71.59 -36.89 -13.81
CA VAL A 768 72.74 -36.27 -13.14
C VAL A 768 72.74 -36.64 -11.67
N VAL A 769 73.91 -37.01 -11.14
CA VAL A 769 74.10 -37.24 -9.70
C VAL A 769 74.31 -35.89 -9.02
N VAL A 770 73.43 -35.55 -8.09
CA VAL A 770 73.50 -34.30 -7.31
C VAL A 770 73.56 -34.65 -5.83
N GLN A 771 74.41 -33.95 -5.08
CA GLN A 771 74.47 -34.08 -3.63
C GLN A 771 73.55 -33.04 -2.97
N ASN A 772 72.71 -33.49 -2.04
CA ASN A 772 71.88 -32.58 -1.26
C ASN A 772 72.69 -31.94 -0.14
N GLN A 773 72.82 -30.61 -0.16
CA GLN A 773 73.69 -29.87 0.75
C GLN A 773 73.25 -29.93 2.22
N ARG A 774 71.98 -30.24 2.51
CA ARG A 774 71.45 -30.28 3.89
C ARG A 774 71.72 -31.62 4.58
N ASN A 775 71.76 -32.72 3.84
CA ASN A 775 71.87 -34.07 4.40
C ASN A 775 73.04 -34.88 3.84
N ALA A 776 73.85 -34.29 2.96
CA ALA A 776 74.98 -34.89 2.25
C ALA A 776 74.66 -36.14 1.43
N LYS A 777 73.38 -36.48 1.21
CA LYS A 777 72.96 -37.66 0.44
C LYS A 777 72.95 -37.35 -1.06
N PHE A 778 73.30 -38.35 -1.87
CA PHE A 778 73.25 -38.27 -3.33
C PHE A 778 71.85 -38.64 -3.86
N SER A 779 71.37 -37.89 -4.84
CA SER A 779 70.13 -38.15 -5.56
C SER A 779 70.32 -37.97 -7.06
N ALA A 780 69.55 -38.69 -7.86
CA ALA A 780 69.48 -38.46 -9.30
C ALA A 780 68.48 -37.31 -9.59
N CYS A 781 68.95 -36.33 -10.35
CA CYS A 781 68.18 -35.18 -10.82
C CYS A 781 68.13 -35.16 -12.35
N SER A 782 67.10 -34.52 -12.91
CA SER A 782 66.88 -34.41 -14.36
C SER A 782 66.89 -35.77 -15.10
N LEU A 783 66.08 -36.72 -14.63
CA LEU A 783 65.95 -38.03 -15.25
C LEU A 783 65.24 -37.90 -16.61
N ARG A 784 65.85 -38.46 -17.64
CA ARG A 784 65.31 -38.56 -19.00
C ARG A 784 65.31 -40.02 -19.43
N LYS A 785 64.15 -40.53 -19.85
CA LYS A 785 64.06 -41.89 -20.38
C LYS A 785 64.77 -41.98 -21.72
N ILE A 786 65.77 -42.85 -21.82
CA ILE A 786 66.40 -43.20 -23.08
C ILE A 786 65.47 -44.21 -23.75
N THR A 787 64.84 -43.79 -24.85
CA THR A 787 64.17 -44.73 -25.74
C THR A 787 65.17 -45.16 -26.81
N ASP A 788 65.31 -46.48 -27.05
CA ASP A 788 66.17 -47.04 -28.10
C ASP A 788 65.82 -46.54 -29.51
N THR A 789 64.74 -45.78 -29.66
CA THR A 789 64.43 -45.00 -30.85
C THR A 789 65.18 -43.66 -30.87
N ARG A 790 66.51 -43.67 -30.73
CA ARG A 790 67.32 -42.65 -31.43
C ARG A 790 67.16 -42.94 -32.92
N ARG A 791 66.32 -42.13 -33.57
CA ARG A 791 66.23 -42.06 -35.03
C ARG A 791 67.68 -41.97 -35.57
N PRO A 792 68.14 -42.88 -36.42
CA PRO A 792 69.55 -42.93 -36.80
C PRO A 792 69.98 -41.61 -37.47
N ASP A 793 71.14 -41.10 -37.08
CA ASP A 793 71.80 -39.87 -37.58
C ASP A 793 72.00 -39.84 -39.11
N ARG A 794 71.68 -40.93 -39.81
CA ARG A 794 71.65 -41.02 -41.28
C ARG A 794 70.64 -40.08 -41.96
N LEU A 795 69.68 -39.49 -41.24
CA LEU A 795 68.76 -38.48 -41.78
C LEU A 795 69.13 -37.03 -41.45
N LEU A 796 70.01 -36.78 -40.47
CA LEU A 796 70.52 -35.43 -40.15
C LEU A 796 71.75 -35.05 -40.98
N ASN A 797 72.50 -36.03 -41.50
CA ASN A 797 73.57 -35.79 -42.48
C ASN A 797 73.08 -35.50 -43.91
N ARG A 798 71.77 -35.42 -44.16
CA ARG A 798 71.21 -34.94 -45.44
C ARG A 798 70.53 -33.57 -45.35
N LEU A 799 70.64 -32.90 -44.20
CA LEU A 799 70.11 -31.54 -43.98
C LEU A 799 71.18 -30.49 -43.62
N LYS A 800 72.47 -30.86 -43.71
CA LYS A 800 73.62 -29.95 -43.53
C LYS A 800 74.68 -30.05 -44.65
N SER A 801 74.26 -30.44 -45.85
CA SER A 801 75.10 -30.32 -47.05
C SER A 801 74.25 -29.92 -48.25
N PHE A 802 73.69 -28.71 -48.21
CA PHE A 802 73.38 -27.93 -49.41
C PHE A 802 73.62 -26.45 -49.06
N THR A 803 74.89 -26.12 -48.89
CA THR A 803 75.40 -24.85 -49.40
C THR A 803 75.54 -25.03 -50.91
N GLU A 804 74.65 -24.43 -51.69
CA GLU A 804 75.01 -23.53 -52.79
C GLU A 804 73.79 -23.12 -53.61
N GLU A 805 73.89 -21.89 -54.11
CA GLU A 805 72.93 -21.08 -54.82
C GLU A 805 72.29 -21.79 -56.03
N THR A 806 70.95 -21.75 -56.09
CA THR A 806 70.10 -21.35 -57.24
C THR A 806 68.77 -22.12 -57.23
N GLY A 807 67.68 -21.47 -56.78
CA GLY A 807 66.31 -22.03 -56.89
C GLY A 807 65.25 -21.18 -56.18
N PRO A 808 64.02 -21.06 -56.71
CA PRO A 808 63.14 -19.90 -56.48
C PRO A 808 62.50 -19.85 -55.09
N ARG A 809 62.41 -18.62 -54.55
CA ARG A 809 61.86 -18.26 -53.23
C ARG A 809 60.35 -18.54 -53.13
N ILE A 810 59.94 -19.27 -52.09
CA ILE A 810 58.54 -19.36 -51.68
C ILE A 810 58.30 -18.36 -50.54
N ILE A 811 57.49 -17.34 -50.82
CA ILE A 811 57.06 -16.33 -49.84
C ILE A 811 55.71 -16.78 -49.25
N LEU A 812 55.66 -16.93 -47.93
CA LEU A 812 54.44 -17.31 -47.19
C LEU A 812 53.60 -16.04 -46.93
N ILE A 813 52.52 -15.83 -47.68
CA ILE A 813 51.74 -14.55 -47.66
C ILE A 813 50.59 -14.56 -46.63
N ARG A 814 50.19 -15.70 -46.03
CA ARG A 814 49.22 -15.71 -44.91
C ARG A 814 49.17 -17.05 -44.16
N ALA A 815 49.09 -16.99 -42.83
CA ALA A 815 48.78 -18.16 -41.99
C ALA A 815 47.26 -18.45 -42.01
N PRO A 816 46.81 -19.72 -42.04
CA PRO A 816 45.38 -20.06 -42.10
C PRO A 816 44.68 -19.80 -40.76
N LYS A 817 43.56 -19.05 -40.82
CA LYS A 817 42.59 -18.93 -39.71
C LYS A 817 41.68 -20.16 -39.70
N GLY A 818 41.38 -20.67 -38.51
CA GLY A 818 40.40 -21.73 -38.28
C GLY A 818 38.96 -21.32 -38.61
N PRO A 819 38.04 -22.29 -38.74
CA PRO A 819 36.72 -22.13 -39.35
C PRO A 819 35.75 -21.24 -38.54
N ASP A 820 34.99 -20.39 -39.25
CA ASP A 820 34.16 -19.30 -38.72
C ASP A 820 32.69 -19.67 -38.41
N GLY A 821 32.40 -20.96 -38.16
CA GLY A 821 31.07 -21.37 -37.67
C GLY A 821 29.92 -21.24 -38.67
N THR A 822 30.18 -21.03 -39.97
CA THR A 822 29.15 -21.04 -41.00
C THR A 822 29.01 -22.42 -41.67
N LYS A 823 27.76 -22.86 -41.89
CA LYS A 823 27.43 -24.18 -42.46
C LYS A 823 27.64 -24.20 -43.97
N GLY A 824 28.54 -25.09 -44.42
CA GLY A 824 28.26 -26.03 -45.51
C GLY A 824 28.27 -25.51 -46.95
N PHE A 825 29.34 -25.88 -47.66
CA PHE A 825 29.38 -26.27 -49.08
C PHE A 825 28.08 -26.17 -49.90
N ALA A 826 28.06 -25.25 -50.88
CA ALA A 826 27.30 -25.39 -52.10
C ALA A 826 28.24 -25.20 -53.29
N HIS A 827 28.60 -26.31 -53.94
CA HIS A 827 29.30 -26.29 -55.22
C HIS A 827 28.32 -26.03 -56.37
N ALA A 828 28.72 -25.23 -57.35
CA ALA A 828 28.36 -25.45 -58.75
C ALA A 828 29.52 -25.03 -59.67
N ARG A 829 29.69 -25.81 -60.74
CA ARG A 829 30.89 -25.99 -61.58
C ARG A 829 31.12 -24.87 -62.61
N THR A 830 32.40 -24.63 -62.86
CA THR A 830 33.11 -24.44 -64.15
C THR A 830 32.34 -23.85 -65.35
N ALA A 831 32.86 -22.74 -65.89
CA ALA A 831 33.12 -22.60 -67.32
C ALA A 831 34.25 -21.58 -67.59
N VAL A 832 35.27 -22.05 -68.28
CA VAL A 832 36.40 -21.30 -68.85
C VAL A 832 35.92 -20.46 -70.04
N LYS A 833 36.47 -19.24 -70.20
CA LYS A 833 36.80 -18.71 -71.53
C LYS A 833 38.02 -17.80 -71.47
N ILE A 834 38.96 -18.13 -72.34
CA ILE A 834 40.26 -17.50 -72.62
C ILE A 834 40.05 -16.39 -73.67
N LEU A 835 41.05 -15.50 -73.79
CA LEU A 835 41.31 -14.43 -74.79
C LEU A 835 40.76 -13.07 -74.34
N GLU A 836 41.53 -11.99 -74.26
CA GLU A 836 42.86 -11.62 -74.80
C GLU A 836 43.61 -10.76 -73.76
#